data_AF-A0ABD4UIT0-F1
#
_entry.id   AF-A0ABD4UIT0-F1
#
_cell.length_a   1.000
_cell.length_b   1.000
_cell.length_c   1.000
_cell.angle_alpha   90.00
_cell.angle_beta   90.00
_cell.angle_gamma   90.00
#
_symmetry.space_group_name_H-M   'P 1'
#
loop_
_entity.id
_entity.type
_entity.pdbx_description
1 polymer ?
#
loop_
_entity_poly.entity_id
_entity_poly.type
_entity_poly.pdbx_seq_one_letter_code
_entity_poly.pdbx_strand_id
1 'polypeptide(L)'
;MKDFLLSIVRRAVRFKVNPVRDLALSGATPFDWTSTGDHPVFDLEPEGWGEVVPSGWVYVESRMIRRGAHLVARLYVDTGSGFSDVEFFVIPAARSGNIKQVIRIPRNTRRLRLSPMQGEGAVRLEFFRITKISNVERVVRMVEWTIGDIIKFKDTGRARKYNITLGRLLTDLSGVYADCAKLRFHSVPLDYRAYVEKFDVLRQSDIASIRRHMDSFKKRPLISILIRVRGASLGYLESAIQSVFTQIYGNWELCIAVDDVDVSEVAGFLKSISEKDDRVKIVFMNSGGYASIAANAVLDLAAGEFSTTLGQNDVLSSHALYLIALKINEVDDLNIIYSDSDEIDEHGIRGNVRFKSSWNPDLFFSCDMISRSAAYRTSLLREIGGFRVEYEGGQDIDIALRCVKNSTPSQICHVPRVLYHFRQFGESGLTDTDAEGDACNAKERALSEFFEGQPGVKVSRGELTGTYRVRYPIPAPAPKVTVIIPTRDGGPLLKKCIFSIFDGTTYENLEIVVVDNQSKDRETVDFLQSLSRRGNVTVLKYDFPFNYSAINNFAEKHASGDVLCFLNDDVEAIEPDWLKEMVSHALRPDIGAVGAKLLYADGFVQHAGVVMGIGGFASHAHRLYPSTHPGYAGRAALVQNFSAVTGACLVMRREVFRAVGGFDEENLPVAFNDVDLCLRVREVGYRVVWTPYAVLHHFESYSRGDDQMSAEKRARFNREKRFMLSRWKTDQLNDPYYNQNLTLDREDFTIADFPRMYAPWSAWMA
;
A
#
# COMPACT_ATOMS: atom_id res chain seq x y z
N MET A 1 -46.02 11.83 11.69
CA MET A 1 -46.66 13.00 12.37
C MET A 1 -45.69 13.76 13.26
N LYS A 2 -44.92 13.11 14.16
CA LYS A 2 -43.89 13.77 15.00
C LYS A 2 -42.78 14.44 14.16
N ASP A 3 -42.30 13.79 13.11
CA ASP A 3 -41.30 14.36 12.17
C ASP A 3 -41.86 15.47 11.26
N PHE A 4 -43.17 15.46 11.01
CA PHE A 4 -43.87 16.45 10.17
C PHE A 4 -44.22 17.72 10.97
N LEU A 5 -44.51 17.60 12.27
CA LEU A 5 -44.70 18.74 13.16
C LEU A 5 -43.36 19.37 13.60
N LEU A 6 -42.28 18.60 13.66
CA LEU A 6 -40.93 19.12 13.91
C LEU A 6 -40.32 19.85 12.68
N SER A 7 -40.77 19.55 11.46
CA SER A 7 -40.31 20.23 10.25
C SER A 7 -40.94 21.62 10.02
N ILE A 8 -42.03 21.97 10.71
CA ILE A 8 -42.79 23.21 10.49
C ILE A 8 -42.19 24.43 11.24
N VAL A 9 -41.24 24.21 12.18
CA VAL A 9 -40.60 25.29 12.97
C VAL A 9 -39.07 25.36 12.74
N ARG A 10 -38.51 24.50 11.89
CA ARG A 10 -37.05 24.33 11.75
C ARG A 10 -36.57 24.74 10.36
N ARG A 11 -35.71 25.77 10.30
CA ARG A 11 -35.11 26.27 9.07
C ARG A 11 -33.98 25.35 8.61
N ALA A 12 -34.34 24.28 7.91
CA ALA A 12 -33.41 23.42 7.19
C ALA A 12 -33.15 24.03 5.81
N VAL A 13 -31.90 24.40 5.53
CA VAL A 13 -31.50 25.05 4.28
C VAL A 13 -30.89 23.99 3.38
N ARG A 14 -31.46 23.81 2.18
CA ARG A 14 -30.83 23.03 1.11
C ARG A 14 -29.84 23.91 0.36
N PHE A 15 -28.82 23.31 -0.20
CA PHE A 15 -27.80 24.02 -0.95
C PHE A 15 -27.75 23.49 -2.38
N LYS A 16 -27.79 24.43 -3.33
CA LYS A 16 -27.44 24.18 -4.71
C LYS A 16 -25.93 24.04 -4.78
N VAL A 17 -25.48 23.00 -5.46
CA VAL A 17 -24.07 22.66 -5.62
C VAL A 17 -23.61 23.18 -6.97
N ASN A 18 -22.76 24.20 -6.98
CA ASN A 18 -22.26 24.83 -8.21
C ASN A 18 -20.78 24.45 -8.43
N PRO A 19 -20.41 23.79 -9.53
CA PRO A 19 -19.02 23.44 -9.81
C PRO A 19 -18.17 24.69 -10.04
N VAL A 20 -16.94 24.70 -9.53
CA VAL A 20 -16.01 25.85 -9.66
C VAL A 20 -14.75 25.46 -10.43
N ARG A 21 -14.10 24.37 -10.00
CA ARG A 21 -12.80 23.94 -10.54
C ARG A 21 -12.68 22.42 -10.52
N ASP A 22 -11.95 21.87 -11.49
CA ASP A 22 -11.57 20.45 -11.63
C ASP A 22 -12.77 19.49 -11.58
N LEU A 23 -13.93 19.92 -12.06
CA LEU A 23 -15.18 19.15 -12.02
C LEU A 23 -15.90 19.24 -13.36
N ALA A 24 -16.18 18.08 -13.94
CA ALA A 24 -16.97 17.93 -15.16
C ALA A 24 -18.20 17.04 -14.89
N LEU A 25 -19.32 17.31 -15.55
CA LEU A 25 -20.49 16.40 -15.49
C LEU A 25 -20.15 15.10 -16.23
N SER A 26 -20.45 13.96 -15.61
CA SER A 26 -19.95 12.65 -16.04
C SER A 26 -21.03 11.60 -16.31
N GLY A 27 -22.26 11.84 -15.87
CA GLY A 27 -23.35 10.86 -15.92
C GLY A 27 -24.63 11.38 -16.57
N ALA A 28 -25.62 10.48 -16.65
CA ALA A 28 -26.96 10.79 -17.14
C ALA A 28 -27.79 11.65 -16.16
N THR A 29 -27.31 11.84 -14.92
CA THR A 29 -28.00 12.60 -13.88
C THR A 29 -27.21 13.87 -13.50
N PRO A 30 -27.87 14.94 -13.04
CA PRO A 30 -27.21 16.19 -12.64
C PRO A 30 -26.37 16.06 -11.35
N PHE A 31 -26.30 14.87 -10.75
CA PHE A 31 -25.59 14.60 -9.49
C PHE A 31 -24.21 13.96 -9.69
N ASP A 32 -23.89 13.51 -10.91
CA ASP A 32 -22.70 12.72 -11.23
C ASP A 32 -21.59 13.59 -11.85
N TRP A 33 -20.46 13.68 -11.14
CA TRP A 33 -19.32 14.52 -11.50
C TRP A 33 -18.03 13.70 -11.60
N THR A 34 -17.17 14.03 -12.57
CA THR A 34 -15.79 13.58 -12.64
C THR A 34 -14.90 14.68 -12.08
N SER A 35 -14.02 14.32 -11.15
CA SER A 35 -12.89 15.16 -10.74
C SER A 35 -11.78 15.02 -11.78
N THR A 36 -11.41 16.11 -12.45
CA THR A 36 -10.46 16.13 -13.57
C THR A 36 -9.09 16.71 -13.20
N GLY A 37 -8.84 16.97 -11.92
CA GLY A 37 -7.62 17.59 -11.43
C GLY A 37 -7.47 17.45 -9.93
N ASP A 38 -6.47 18.13 -9.36
CA ASP A 38 -6.05 17.89 -7.98
C ASP A 38 -7.01 18.46 -6.94
N HIS A 39 -7.79 19.49 -7.28
CA HIS A 39 -8.55 20.22 -6.30
C HIS A 39 -9.98 20.49 -6.78
N PRO A 40 -10.84 19.45 -6.85
CA PRO A 40 -12.25 19.59 -7.18
C PRO A 40 -12.97 20.41 -6.11
N VAL A 41 -13.78 21.37 -6.55
CA VAL A 41 -14.43 22.33 -5.67
C VAL A 41 -15.84 22.69 -6.14
N PHE A 42 -16.80 22.64 -5.21
CA PHE A 42 -18.14 23.18 -5.36
C PHE A 42 -18.37 24.40 -4.47
N ASP A 43 -18.98 25.45 -5.00
CA ASP A 43 -19.60 26.49 -4.19
C ASP A 43 -21.02 26.04 -3.77
N LEU A 44 -21.34 26.26 -2.50
CA LEU A 44 -22.63 25.90 -1.94
C LEU A 44 -23.50 27.16 -1.79
N GLU A 45 -24.55 27.25 -2.58
CA GLU A 45 -25.48 28.38 -2.59
C GLU A 45 -26.80 27.99 -1.91
N PRO A 46 -27.28 28.74 -0.89
CA PRO A 46 -28.58 28.47 -0.26
C PRO A 46 -29.75 28.45 -1.25
N GLU A 47 -30.53 27.38 -1.27
CA GLU A 47 -31.76 27.29 -2.06
C GLU A 47 -32.93 27.95 -1.32
N GLY A 48 -33.48 29.02 -1.90
CA GLY A 48 -34.66 29.72 -1.39
C GLY A 48 -34.45 31.22 -1.28
N TRP A 49 -35.49 32.01 -1.60
CA TRP A 49 -35.43 33.47 -1.53
C TRP A 49 -35.14 33.96 -0.10
N GLY A 50 -34.05 34.71 0.07
CA GLY A 50 -33.65 35.26 1.38
C GLY A 50 -33.06 34.23 2.37
N GLU A 51 -32.73 33.03 1.90
CA GLU A 51 -31.97 32.06 2.69
C GLU A 51 -30.50 32.48 2.81
N VAL A 52 -29.94 32.32 4.01
CA VAL A 52 -28.53 32.62 4.33
C VAL A 52 -27.90 31.39 4.96
N VAL A 53 -26.58 31.31 4.93
CA VAL A 53 -25.86 30.19 5.55
C VAL A 53 -26.22 30.08 7.04
N PRO A 54 -26.75 28.93 7.51
CA PRO A 54 -27.02 28.73 8.93
C PRO A 54 -25.74 28.82 9.76
N SER A 55 -25.76 29.60 10.83
CA SER A 55 -24.61 29.79 11.73
C SER A 55 -24.88 29.36 13.17
N GLY A 56 -23.81 29.13 13.93
CA GLY A 56 -23.86 28.48 15.24
C GLY A 56 -23.77 26.96 15.12
N TRP A 57 -24.40 26.23 16.05
CA TRP A 57 -24.46 24.77 15.97
C TRP A 57 -25.43 24.35 14.87
N VAL A 58 -24.92 23.52 13.96
CA VAL A 58 -25.67 23.02 12.82
C VAL A 58 -25.48 21.51 12.66
N TYR A 59 -26.42 20.90 11.96
CA TYR A 59 -26.42 19.51 11.57
C TYR A 59 -26.41 19.43 10.04
N VAL A 60 -25.32 18.91 9.50
CA VAL A 60 -25.06 18.72 8.07
C VAL A 60 -25.54 17.33 7.66
N GLU A 61 -26.34 17.26 6.61
CA GLU A 61 -26.82 16.01 6.01
C GLU A 61 -26.59 16.03 4.50
N SER A 62 -26.03 14.95 3.97
CA SER A 62 -25.78 14.81 2.54
C SER A 62 -25.66 13.33 2.17
N ARG A 63 -25.81 13.03 0.88
CA ARG A 63 -25.42 11.74 0.31
C ARG A 63 -24.39 11.98 -0.80
N MET A 64 -23.16 11.60 -0.51
CA MET A 64 -21.98 11.84 -1.33
C MET A 64 -21.17 10.54 -1.48
N ILE A 65 -21.27 9.93 -2.65
CA ILE A 65 -20.51 8.72 -3.03
C ILE A 65 -19.30 9.17 -3.84
N ARG A 66 -18.11 8.66 -3.52
CA ARG A 66 -16.86 9.11 -4.15
C ARG A 66 -15.97 7.92 -4.48
N ARG A 67 -15.19 8.06 -5.54
CA ARG A 67 -14.14 7.15 -6.00
C ARG A 67 -12.91 7.97 -6.36
N GLY A 68 -11.72 7.48 -6.05
CA GLY A 68 -10.47 8.22 -6.16
C GLY A 68 -9.46 7.85 -5.07
N ALA A 69 -8.24 8.35 -5.22
CA ALA A 69 -7.14 8.03 -4.30
C ALA A 69 -7.25 8.75 -2.93
N HIS A 70 -7.74 9.99 -2.91
CA HIS A 70 -7.79 10.82 -1.70
C HIS A 70 -9.21 11.31 -1.40
N LEU A 71 -9.93 10.51 -0.63
CA LEU A 71 -11.38 10.68 -0.44
C LEU A 71 -11.75 11.55 0.78
N VAL A 72 -10.88 12.45 1.26
CA VAL A 72 -11.21 13.33 2.39
C VAL A 72 -12.01 14.54 1.89
N ALA A 73 -13.20 14.77 2.44
CA ALA A 73 -13.99 15.96 2.11
C ALA A 73 -13.76 17.10 3.10
N ARG A 74 -13.64 18.31 2.58
CA ARG A 74 -13.42 19.55 3.34
C ARG A 74 -14.51 20.57 3.01
N LEU A 75 -15.12 21.12 4.04
CA LEU A 75 -16.08 22.22 3.95
C LEU A 75 -15.40 23.50 4.44
N TYR A 76 -15.06 24.37 3.51
CA TYR A 76 -14.43 25.66 3.73
C TYR A 76 -15.48 26.72 4.06
N VAL A 77 -15.08 27.65 4.91
CA VAL A 77 -15.91 28.78 5.35
C VAL A 77 -15.24 30.07 4.90
N ASP A 78 -16.05 31.02 4.42
CA ASP A 78 -15.60 32.39 4.17
C ASP A 78 -16.38 33.36 5.06
N THR A 79 -15.66 34.07 5.92
CA THR A 79 -16.21 35.09 6.83
C THR A 79 -16.11 36.53 6.30
N GLY A 80 -15.67 36.71 5.06
CA GLY A 80 -15.52 38.01 4.39
C GLY A 80 -14.11 38.32 3.87
N SER A 81 -13.13 37.44 4.11
CA SER A 81 -11.73 37.57 3.66
C SER A 81 -11.39 36.63 2.49
N GLY A 82 -12.37 35.88 1.98
CA GLY A 82 -12.13 34.79 1.03
C GLY A 82 -11.97 33.44 1.72
N PHE A 83 -11.93 32.37 0.93
CA PHE A 83 -11.67 31.03 1.44
C PHE A 83 -10.20 30.89 1.83
N SER A 84 -9.96 30.31 3.01
CA SER A 84 -8.63 30.03 3.53
C SER A 84 -8.37 28.54 3.58
N ASP A 85 -7.15 28.10 3.27
CA ASP A 85 -6.77 26.70 3.35
C ASP A 85 -6.60 26.19 4.79
N VAL A 86 -6.59 27.08 5.78
CA VAL A 86 -6.50 26.70 7.21
C VAL A 86 -7.86 26.62 7.91
N GLU A 87 -8.91 27.25 7.36
CA GLU A 87 -10.25 27.28 7.98
C GLU A 87 -11.25 26.38 7.24
N PHE A 88 -11.26 25.09 7.61
CA PHE A 88 -12.22 24.11 7.08
C PHE A 88 -12.71 23.11 8.12
N PHE A 89 -13.87 22.51 7.84
CA PHE A 89 -14.38 21.34 8.56
C PHE A 89 -14.17 20.08 7.74
N VAL A 90 -13.72 19.01 8.37
CA VAL A 90 -13.70 17.68 7.74
C VAL A 90 -15.12 17.11 7.75
N ILE A 91 -15.60 16.68 6.59
CA ILE A 91 -16.92 16.07 6.43
C ILE A 91 -16.77 14.57 6.19
N PRO A 92 -16.80 13.72 7.23
CA PRO A 92 -16.67 12.28 7.05
C PRO A 92 -17.90 11.73 6.32
N ALA A 93 -17.67 10.82 5.38
CA ALA A 93 -18.73 10.10 4.67
C ALA A 93 -18.61 8.61 4.96
N ALA A 94 -19.72 7.96 5.32
CA ALA A 94 -19.77 6.51 5.42
C ALA A 94 -19.46 5.85 4.06
N ARG A 95 -19.10 4.55 4.05
CA ARG A 95 -18.91 3.79 2.80
C ARG A 95 -20.14 3.83 1.88
N SER A 96 -21.34 3.96 2.44
CA SER A 96 -22.59 4.10 1.67
C SER A 96 -22.82 5.52 1.11
N GLY A 97 -21.89 6.45 1.32
CA GLY A 97 -21.97 7.85 0.96
C GLY A 97 -22.79 8.73 1.91
N ASN A 98 -23.39 8.16 2.96
CA ASN A 98 -24.18 8.94 3.91
C ASN A 98 -23.27 9.86 4.75
N ILE A 99 -23.57 11.15 4.72
CA ILE A 99 -22.97 12.17 5.55
C ILE A 99 -24.01 12.63 6.54
N LYS A 100 -23.64 12.55 7.80
CA LYS A 100 -24.33 13.25 8.86
C LYS A 100 -23.23 13.81 9.76
N GLN A 101 -23.25 15.11 10.06
CA GLN A 101 -22.25 15.72 10.94
C GLN A 101 -22.78 16.93 11.72
N VAL A 102 -22.52 16.96 13.03
CA VAL A 102 -22.69 18.15 13.87
C VAL A 102 -21.42 19.00 13.82
N ILE A 103 -21.53 20.26 13.38
CA ILE A 103 -20.43 21.25 13.36
C ILE A 103 -20.89 22.60 13.90
N ARG A 104 -19.94 23.50 14.18
CA ARG A 104 -20.23 24.87 14.61
C ARG A 104 -19.74 25.87 13.57
N ILE A 105 -20.64 26.38 12.74
CA ILE A 105 -20.32 27.37 11.71
C ILE A 105 -20.18 28.77 12.36
N PRO A 106 -19.10 29.53 12.08
CA PRO A 106 -18.92 30.91 12.57
C PRO A 106 -20.11 31.82 12.25
N ARG A 107 -20.45 32.76 13.15
CA ARG A 107 -21.63 33.63 13.01
C ARG A 107 -21.58 34.57 11.80
N ASN A 108 -20.38 34.95 11.40
CA ASN A 108 -20.05 35.84 10.29
C ASN A 108 -19.82 35.10 8.95
N THR A 109 -20.17 33.81 8.87
CA THR A 109 -20.05 33.04 7.64
C THR A 109 -20.95 33.61 6.55
N ARG A 110 -20.37 33.92 5.39
CA ARG A 110 -21.07 34.44 4.21
C ARG A 110 -21.23 33.38 3.12
N ARG A 111 -20.19 32.59 2.88
CA ARG A 111 -20.16 31.56 1.83
C ARG A 111 -19.60 30.25 2.36
N LEU A 112 -20.01 29.16 1.72
CA LEU A 112 -19.51 27.82 1.97
C LEU A 112 -19.00 27.21 0.68
N ARG A 113 -17.94 26.43 0.79
CA ARG A 113 -17.32 25.74 -0.33
C ARG A 113 -16.97 24.31 0.06
N LEU A 114 -17.36 23.36 -0.76
CA LEU A 114 -17.12 21.95 -0.54
C LEU A 114 -16.04 21.45 -1.50
N SER A 115 -14.91 21.01 -0.96
CA SER A 115 -14.02 20.10 -1.69
C SER A 115 -14.43 18.67 -1.34
N PRO A 116 -15.02 17.93 -2.29
CA PRO A 116 -15.52 16.59 -2.02
C PRO A 116 -14.38 15.57 -1.86
N MET A 117 -13.21 15.80 -2.45
CA MET A 117 -12.05 14.91 -2.43
C MET A 117 -10.81 15.66 -2.96
N GLN A 118 -9.67 14.99 -3.05
CA GLN A 118 -8.45 15.48 -3.71
C GLN A 118 -8.04 14.52 -4.83
N GLY A 119 -7.51 15.06 -5.92
CA GLY A 119 -7.11 14.28 -7.09
C GLY A 119 -8.25 13.86 -8.01
N GLU A 120 -7.89 13.14 -9.06
CA GLU A 120 -8.82 12.60 -10.05
C GLU A 120 -9.75 11.52 -9.46
N GLY A 121 -10.96 11.44 -10.01
CA GLY A 121 -11.93 10.42 -9.61
C GLY A 121 -13.37 10.77 -9.95
N ALA A 122 -14.32 10.18 -9.23
CA ALA A 122 -15.75 10.36 -9.45
C ALA A 122 -16.46 10.78 -8.15
N VAL A 123 -17.42 11.68 -8.26
CA VAL A 123 -18.22 12.23 -7.16
C VAL A 123 -19.69 12.23 -7.57
N ARG A 124 -20.52 11.46 -6.86
CA ARG A 124 -21.97 11.59 -6.89
C ARG A 124 -22.44 12.32 -5.65
N LEU A 125 -23.00 13.51 -5.81
CA LEU A 125 -23.54 14.34 -4.73
C LEU A 125 -25.03 14.57 -4.93
N GLU A 126 -25.86 13.78 -4.25
CA GLU A 126 -27.33 13.78 -4.47
C GLU A 126 -28.01 15.00 -3.84
N PHE A 127 -27.56 15.42 -2.66
CA PHE A 127 -28.06 16.61 -1.97
C PHE A 127 -27.08 17.09 -0.91
N PHE A 128 -27.20 18.36 -0.50
CA PHE A 128 -26.51 18.92 0.66
C PHE A 128 -27.46 19.81 1.46
N ARG A 129 -27.56 19.56 2.78
CA ARG A 129 -28.51 20.23 3.66
C ARG A 129 -27.86 20.60 4.98
N ILE A 130 -28.13 21.80 5.49
CA ILE A 130 -27.70 22.25 6.80
C ILE A 130 -28.93 22.66 7.62
N THR A 131 -29.06 22.10 8.81
CA THR A 131 -30.15 22.41 9.75
C THR A 131 -29.57 23.05 11.00
N LYS A 132 -30.07 24.24 11.38
CA LYS A 132 -29.70 24.85 12.67
C LYS A 132 -30.26 24.03 13.82
N ILE A 133 -29.43 23.72 14.81
CA ILE A 133 -29.82 22.89 15.97
C ILE A 133 -29.63 23.63 17.29
N SER A 134 -30.39 23.25 18.31
CA SER A 134 -30.24 23.76 19.67
C SER A 134 -29.06 23.08 20.39
N ASN A 135 -28.62 23.65 21.51
CA ASN A 135 -27.59 23.01 22.35
C ASN A 135 -28.04 21.64 22.91
N VAL A 136 -29.34 21.47 23.19
CA VAL A 136 -29.89 20.19 23.65
C VAL A 136 -29.83 19.15 22.53
N GLU A 137 -30.28 19.51 21.33
CA GLU A 137 -30.26 18.61 20.18
C GLU A 137 -28.83 18.23 19.76
N ARG A 138 -27.89 19.18 19.85
CA ARG A 138 -26.45 18.92 19.68
C ARG A 138 -26.00 17.78 20.59
N VAL A 139 -26.31 17.85 21.88
CA VAL A 139 -25.89 16.83 22.85
C VAL A 139 -26.54 15.48 22.54
N VAL A 140 -27.85 15.45 22.28
CA VAL A 140 -28.58 14.20 21.97
C VAL A 140 -27.99 13.50 20.74
N ARG A 141 -27.76 14.24 19.64
CA ARG A 141 -27.20 13.67 18.40
C ARG A 141 -25.77 13.19 18.57
N MET A 142 -24.93 13.94 19.30
CA MET A 142 -23.56 13.52 19.58
C MET A 142 -23.52 12.23 20.41
N VAL A 143 -24.38 12.10 21.41
CA VAL A 143 -24.49 10.91 22.26
C VAL A 143 -25.00 9.70 21.47
N GLU A 144 -26.10 9.85 20.72
CA GLU A 144 -26.70 8.76 19.93
C GLU A 144 -25.68 8.11 18.99
N TRP A 145 -24.88 8.92 18.29
CA TRP A 145 -23.86 8.40 17.39
C TRP A 145 -22.65 7.83 18.08
N THR A 146 -22.18 8.47 19.13
CA THR A 146 -21.03 7.96 19.87
C THR A 146 -21.36 6.58 20.44
N ILE A 147 -22.57 6.39 20.96
CA ILE A 147 -23.05 5.08 21.41
C ILE A 147 -23.17 4.10 20.24
N GLY A 148 -23.72 4.54 19.10
CA GLY A 148 -23.79 3.71 17.89
C GLY A 148 -22.42 3.22 17.40
N ASP A 149 -21.43 4.10 17.38
CA ASP A 149 -20.04 3.78 17.00
C ASP A 149 -19.38 2.87 18.06
N ILE A 150 -19.56 3.13 19.37
CA ILE A 150 -19.10 2.23 20.45
C ILE A 150 -19.66 0.82 20.26
N ILE A 151 -20.96 0.67 20.04
CA ILE A 151 -21.61 -0.63 19.85
C ILE A 151 -21.09 -1.32 18.58
N LYS A 152 -20.95 -0.57 17.48
CA LYS A 152 -20.48 -1.09 16.20
C LYS A 152 -19.04 -1.59 16.25
N PHE A 153 -18.17 -0.93 17.03
CA PHE A 153 -16.73 -1.22 17.08
C PHE A 153 -16.27 -1.87 18.39
N LYS A 154 -17.20 -2.33 19.25
CA LYS A 154 -16.88 -2.92 20.56
C LYS A 154 -15.95 -4.14 20.45
N ASP A 155 -16.06 -4.91 19.37
CA ASP A 155 -15.36 -6.20 19.18
C ASP A 155 -14.11 -6.09 18.29
N THR A 156 -13.73 -4.88 17.82
CA THR A 156 -12.64 -4.71 16.83
C THR A 156 -11.39 -4.02 17.38
N GLY A 157 -11.34 -3.75 18.68
CA GLY A 157 -10.23 -3.01 19.33
C GLY A 157 -10.15 -1.52 18.94
N ARG A 158 -10.82 -1.08 17.86
CA ARG A 158 -10.76 0.28 17.31
C ARG A 158 -11.31 1.35 18.25
N ALA A 159 -12.44 1.07 18.92
CA ALA A 159 -12.97 2.01 19.91
C ALA A 159 -11.99 2.23 21.07
N ARG A 160 -11.31 1.15 21.51
CA ARG A 160 -10.26 1.24 22.53
C ARG A 160 -9.04 2.02 22.04
N LYS A 161 -8.62 1.82 20.78
CA LYS A 161 -7.48 2.52 20.14
C LYS A 161 -7.59 4.05 20.26
N TYR A 162 -8.79 4.61 20.12
CA TYR A 162 -9.04 6.05 20.24
C TYR A 162 -9.59 6.49 21.61
N ASN A 163 -9.50 5.62 22.63
CA ASN A 163 -10.05 5.85 23.97
C ASN A 163 -11.53 6.29 23.95
N ILE A 164 -12.33 5.65 23.09
CA ILE A 164 -13.77 5.91 22.95
C ILE A 164 -14.49 4.95 23.91
N THR A 165 -14.80 5.45 25.11
CA THR A 165 -15.45 4.70 26.19
C THR A 165 -16.70 5.41 26.70
N LEU A 166 -17.63 4.66 27.30
CA LEU A 166 -18.81 5.22 27.96
C LEU A 166 -18.41 6.16 29.12
N GLY A 167 -17.30 5.89 29.81
CA GLY A 167 -16.78 6.78 30.86
C GLY A 167 -16.33 8.13 30.31
N ARG A 168 -15.53 8.14 29.24
CA ARG A 168 -15.07 9.39 28.62
C ARG A 168 -16.21 10.17 27.96
N LEU A 169 -17.25 9.48 27.47
CA LEU A 169 -18.46 10.13 26.94
C LEU A 169 -19.12 11.06 27.97
N LEU A 170 -19.11 10.65 29.25
CA LEU A 170 -19.68 11.44 30.34
C LEU A 170 -18.83 12.66 30.71
N THR A 171 -17.52 12.60 30.54
CA THR A 171 -16.58 13.66 30.92
C THR A 171 -16.18 14.59 29.77
N ASP A 172 -16.16 14.10 28.54
CA ASP A 172 -15.67 14.78 27.33
C ASP A 172 -16.46 14.36 26.08
N LEU A 173 -17.77 14.68 26.05
CA LEU A 173 -18.65 14.35 24.91
C LEU A 173 -18.10 14.91 23.58
N SER A 174 -17.62 16.15 23.57
CA SER A 174 -17.16 16.82 22.34
C SER A 174 -15.90 16.15 21.79
N GLY A 175 -14.93 15.81 22.64
CA GLY A 175 -13.71 15.13 22.23
C GLY A 175 -13.96 13.68 21.79
N VAL A 176 -14.79 12.93 22.50
CA VAL A 176 -15.14 11.55 22.10
C VAL A 176 -15.91 11.55 20.78
N TYR A 177 -16.84 12.49 20.57
CA TYR A 177 -17.55 12.62 19.30
C TYR A 177 -16.60 12.94 18.14
N ALA A 178 -15.62 13.82 18.36
CA ALA A 178 -14.58 14.12 17.36
C ALA A 178 -13.70 12.90 17.07
N ASP A 179 -13.34 12.11 18.10
CA ASP A 179 -12.58 10.88 17.94
C ASP A 179 -13.38 9.78 17.23
N CYS A 180 -14.71 9.71 17.42
CA CYS A 180 -15.58 8.80 16.66
C CYS A 180 -15.56 9.10 15.16
N ALA A 181 -15.32 10.35 14.74
CA ALA A 181 -15.15 10.67 13.34
C ALA A 181 -13.93 9.97 12.72
N LYS A 182 -12.90 9.64 13.52
CA LYS A 182 -11.73 8.85 13.08
C LYS A 182 -12.05 7.37 12.87
N LEU A 183 -13.10 6.86 13.51
CA LEU A 183 -13.62 5.51 13.25
C LEU A 183 -14.38 5.42 11.92
N ARG A 184 -14.76 6.57 11.34
CA ARG A 184 -15.51 6.63 10.08
C ARG A 184 -14.54 6.65 8.90
N PHE A 185 -14.98 6.08 7.79
CA PHE A 185 -14.22 6.08 6.54
C PHE A 185 -13.90 7.53 6.12
N HIS A 186 -12.68 7.78 5.65
CA HIS A 186 -12.25 9.07 5.08
C HIS A 186 -12.02 10.28 6.03
N SER A 187 -11.68 10.09 7.30
CA SER A 187 -11.09 11.18 8.13
C SER A 187 -9.74 11.68 7.56
N VAL A 188 -9.24 12.83 7.99
CA VAL A 188 -7.90 13.32 7.59
C VAL A 188 -6.83 12.33 8.11
N PRO A 189 -5.93 11.83 7.25
CA PRO A 189 -4.81 10.99 7.69
C PRO A 189 -3.78 11.82 8.46
N LEU A 190 -2.95 11.16 9.26
CA LEU A 190 -1.82 11.81 9.91
C LEU A 190 -0.85 12.36 8.86
N ASP A 191 -0.55 13.66 8.94
CA ASP A 191 0.49 14.29 8.13
C ASP A 191 1.88 13.78 8.54
N TYR A 192 2.82 13.80 7.59
CA TYR A 192 4.16 13.26 7.82
C TYR A 192 4.94 14.07 8.87
N ARG A 193 4.81 15.40 8.90
CA ARG A 193 5.46 16.21 9.92
C ARG A 193 4.95 15.87 11.32
N ALA A 194 3.64 15.73 11.47
CA ALA A 194 3.03 15.27 12.72
C ALA A 194 3.46 13.84 13.11
N TYR A 195 3.67 12.96 12.12
CA TYR A 195 4.26 11.64 12.36
C TYR A 195 5.68 11.77 12.94
N VAL A 196 6.54 12.59 12.32
CA VAL A 196 7.92 12.80 12.78
C VAL A 196 7.93 13.31 14.21
N GLU A 197 7.20 14.41 14.48
CA GLU A 197 7.13 15.04 15.81
C GLU A 197 6.66 14.08 16.91
N LYS A 198 5.73 13.17 16.59
CA LYS A 198 5.12 12.26 17.57
C LYS A 198 5.88 10.95 17.75
N PHE A 199 6.48 10.41 16.69
CA PHE A 199 6.96 9.02 16.66
C PHE A 199 8.43 8.85 16.31
N ASP A 200 9.06 9.84 15.68
CA ASP A 200 10.42 9.70 15.13
C ASP A 200 11.43 10.69 15.74
N VAL A 201 10.99 11.56 16.66
CA VAL A 201 11.86 12.42 17.47
C VAL A 201 12.18 11.72 18.80
N LEU A 202 13.46 11.44 19.03
CA LEU A 202 13.94 10.85 20.28
C LEU A 202 13.97 11.87 21.42
N ARG A 203 13.44 11.48 22.58
CA ARG A 203 13.58 12.22 23.84
C ARG A 203 14.85 11.80 24.56
N GLN A 204 15.29 12.61 25.53
CA GLN A 204 16.43 12.25 26.39
C GLN A 204 16.21 10.93 27.15
N SER A 205 14.98 10.63 27.55
CA SER A 205 14.60 9.34 28.14
C SER A 205 14.74 8.16 27.17
N ASP A 206 14.45 8.38 25.88
CA ASP A 206 14.64 7.36 24.85
C ASP A 206 16.13 7.07 24.67
N ILE A 207 16.96 8.10 24.54
CA ILE A 207 18.42 7.98 24.41
C ILE A 207 19.01 7.21 25.61
N ALA A 208 18.59 7.55 26.84
CA ALA A 208 19.02 6.84 28.04
C ALA A 208 18.57 5.37 28.07
N SER A 209 17.40 5.06 27.52
CA SER A 209 16.89 3.69 27.42
C SER A 209 17.60 2.89 26.33
N ILE A 210 17.91 3.52 25.19
CA ILE A 210 18.73 2.94 24.12
C ILE A 210 20.11 2.57 24.68
N ARG A 211 20.76 3.47 25.43
CA ARG A 211 22.06 3.19 26.07
C ARG A 211 22.02 1.96 26.99
N ARG A 212 21.02 1.88 27.88
CA ARG A 212 20.84 0.70 28.74
C ARG A 212 20.54 -0.57 27.95
N HIS A 213 19.76 -0.48 26.87
CA HIS A 213 19.51 -1.63 26.02
C HIS A 213 20.79 -2.13 25.34
N MET A 214 21.66 -1.24 24.86
CA MET A 214 22.95 -1.60 24.26
C MET A 214 23.89 -2.33 25.24
N ASP A 215 23.74 -2.10 26.55
CA ASP A 215 24.52 -2.84 27.56
C ASP A 215 24.18 -4.33 27.60
N SER A 216 23.00 -4.71 27.11
CA SER A 216 22.59 -6.11 26.97
C SER A 216 23.01 -6.77 25.66
N PHE A 217 23.58 -6.03 24.71
CA PHE A 217 23.97 -6.58 23.41
C PHE A 217 25.09 -7.60 23.57
N LYS A 218 24.88 -8.79 23.00
CA LYS A 218 25.87 -9.88 22.97
C LYS A 218 26.96 -9.60 21.94
N LYS A 219 26.57 -9.04 20.79
CA LYS A 219 27.45 -8.64 19.69
C LYS A 219 27.52 -7.11 19.66
N ARG A 220 28.72 -6.57 19.56
CA ARG A 220 28.95 -5.14 19.30
C ARG A 220 29.66 -4.99 17.95
N PRO A 221 28.97 -5.20 16.82
CA PRO A 221 29.59 -5.17 15.50
C PRO A 221 30.16 -3.78 15.21
N LEU A 222 31.36 -3.72 14.64
CA LEU A 222 31.87 -2.48 14.04
C LEU A 222 31.10 -2.25 12.74
N ILE A 223 30.53 -1.04 12.56
CA ILE A 223 29.82 -0.66 11.34
C ILE A 223 30.65 0.40 10.59
N SER A 224 30.98 0.14 9.33
CA SER A 224 31.69 1.08 8.46
C SER A 224 30.71 1.93 7.67
N ILE A 225 30.85 3.25 7.74
CA ILE A 225 30.07 4.19 6.94
C ILE A 225 30.94 4.62 5.76
N LEU A 226 30.45 4.39 4.54
CA LEU A 226 31.19 4.66 3.31
C LEU A 226 30.67 5.94 2.65
N ILE A 227 31.51 6.97 2.54
CA ILE A 227 31.20 8.23 1.86
C ILE A 227 32.14 8.44 0.67
N ARG A 228 31.56 8.77 -0.49
CA ARG A 228 32.30 9.23 -1.66
C ARG A 228 32.13 10.73 -1.79
N VAL A 229 33.23 11.45 -1.89
CA VAL A 229 33.25 12.92 -1.94
C VAL A 229 33.78 13.39 -3.29
N ARG A 230 32.95 14.15 -4.02
CA ARG A 230 33.32 14.82 -5.28
C ARG A 230 32.48 16.08 -5.47
N GLY A 231 33.13 17.23 -5.69
CA GLY A 231 32.43 18.50 -5.90
C GLY A 231 31.46 18.86 -4.79
N ALA A 232 31.78 18.52 -3.54
CA ALA A 232 30.86 18.63 -2.41
C ALA A 232 30.73 20.08 -1.92
N SER A 233 29.51 20.46 -1.53
CA SER A 233 29.29 21.64 -0.68
C SER A 233 29.75 21.32 0.75
N LEU A 234 30.63 22.15 1.31
CA LEU A 234 31.19 21.94 2.64
C LEU A 234 30.09 21.81 3.71
N GLY A 235 29.06 22.67 3.67
CA GLY A 235 27.99 22.64 4.66
C GLY A 235 27.14 21.36 4.63
N TYR A 236 26.90 20.80 3.43
CA TYR A 236 26.16 19.53 3.32
C TYR A 236 27.01 18.34 3.72
N LEU A 237 28.30 18.33 3.36
CA LEU A 237 29.23 17.29 3.80
C LEU A 237 29.44 17.31 5.31
N GLU A 238 29.56 18.50 5.91
CA GLU A 238 29.63 18.66 7.35
C GLU A 238 28.35 18.11 8.03
N SER A 239 27.17 18.41 7.49
CA SER A 239 25.90 17.85 7.98
C SER A 239 25.87 16.32 7.89
N ALA A 240 26.33 15.74 6.78
CA ALA A 240 26.41 14.29 6.60
C ALA A 240 27.34 13.64 7.64
N ILE A 241 28.55 14.17 7.80
CA ILE A 241 29.54 13.68 8.76
C ILE A 241 29.05 13.86 10.21
N GLN A 242 28.43 14.99 10.53
CA GLN A 242 27.86 15.25 11.85
C GLN A 242 26.74 14.26 12.20
N SER A 243 25.98 13.79 11.21
CA SER A 243 24.97 12.74 11.40
C SER A 243 25.56 11.39 11.83
N VAL A 244 26.82 11.12 11.46
CA VAL A 244 27.58 9.95 11.91
C VAL A 244 28.14 10.17 13.32
N PHE A 245 28.72 11.34 13.61
CA PHE A 245 29.24 11.67 14.94
C PHE A 245 28.18 11.67 16.04
N THR A 246 26.92 11.97 15.69
CA THR A 246 25.80 12.02 16.64
C THR A 246 25.09 10.68 16.83
N GLN A 247 25.60 9.59 16.22
CA GLN A 247 25.04 8.25 16.42
C GLN A 247 25.15 7.82 17.89
N ILE A 248 24.05 7.28 18.42
CA ILE A 248 23.99 6.78 19.80
C ILE A 248 24.84 5.51 19.95
N TYR A 249 24.87 4.67 18.92
CA TYR A 249 25.76 3.52 18.85
C TYR A 249 27.16 3.99 18.47
N GLY A 250 28.15 3.76 19.34
CA GLY A 250 29.49 4.36 19.17
C GLY A 250 30.53 3.49 18.45
N ASN A 251 30.24 2.21 18.18
CA ASN A 251 31.20 1.30 17.53
C ASN A 251 31.08 1.38 16.01
N TRP A 252 31.58 2.48 15.45
CA TRP A 252 31.57 2.76 14.03
C TRP A 252 32.91 3.32 13.56
N GLU A 253 33.12 3.28 12.26
CA GLU A 253 34.19 3.99 11.58
C GLU A 253 33.64 4.68 10.33
N LEU A 254 34.27 5.77 9.93
CA LEU A 254 33.87 6.57 8.79
C LEU A 254 34.97 6.51 7.74
N CYS A 255 34.67 5.90 6.60
CA CYS A 255 35.60 5.73 5.49
C CYS A 255 35.20 6.72 4.38
N ILE A 256 36.16 7.54 3.92
CA ILE A 256 35.92 8.61 2.96
C ILE A 256 36.92 8.50 1.81
N ALA A 257 36.42 8.45 0.57
CA ALA A 257 37.23 8.65 -0.62
C ALA A 257 36.95 10.04 -1.18
N VAL A 258 38.00 10.84 -1.28
CA VAL A 258 37.95 12.18 -1.86
C VAL A 258 38.50 12.10 -3.28
N ASP A 259 37.58 12.25 -4.23
CA ASP A 259 37.84 12.24 -5.67
C ASP A 259 37.81 13.67 -6.21
N ASP A 260 38.70 14.50 -5.68
CA ASP A 260 38.83 15.90 -6.06
C ASP A 260 40.32 16.28 -6.01
N VAL A 261 40.88 16.60 -7.18
CA VAL A 261 42.33 16.81 -7.38
C VAL A 261 42.72 18.25 -7.07
N ASP A 262 41.76 19.18 -7.01
CA ASP A 262 41.98 20.58 -6.65
C ASP A 262 41.63 20.83 -5.17
N VAL A 263 42.68 20.94 -4.37
CA VAL A 263 42.68 20.97 -2.91
C VAL A 263 41.99 22.24 -2.39
N SER A 264 40.67 22.14 -2.19
CA SER A 264 39.80 23.16 -1.61
C SER A 264 39.57 22.96 -0.11
N GLU A 265 38.85 23.90 0.51
CA GLU A 265 38.40 23.95 1.91
C GLU A 265 37.89 22.60 2.47
N VAL A 266 37.24 21.78 1.62
CA VAL A 266 36.74 20.43 1.95
C VAL A 266 37.87 19.49 2.38
N ALA A 267 38.99 19.47 1.67
CA ALA A 267 40.13 18.61 2.01
C ALA A 267 40.78 19.03 3.33
N GLY A 268 40.85 20.34 3.59
CA GLY A 268 41.33 20.90 4.86
C GLY A 268 40.43 20.51 6.04
N PHE A 269 39.12 20.66 5.87
CA PHE A 269 38.12 20.24 6.85
C PHE A 269 38.24 18.74 7.17
N LEU A 270 38.25 17.89 6.14
CA LEU A 270 38.35 16.44 6.28
C LEU A 270 39.63 16.00 6.99
N LYS A 271 40.79 16.58 6.64
CA LYS A 271 42.06 16.33 7.35
C LYS A 271 41.96 16.70 8.83
N SER A 272 41.42 17.88 9.12
CA SER A 272 41.26 18.37 10.50
C SER A 272 40.37 17.46 11.36
N ILE A 273 39.42 16.75 10.75
CA ILE A 273 38.57 15.78 11.44
C ILE A 273 39.35 14.48 11.66
N SER A 274 40.03 13.95 10.64
CA SER A 274 40.81 12.72 10.78
C SER A 274 41.95 12.81 11.79
N GLU A 275 42.50 14.01 12.03
CA GLU A 275 43.51 14.26 13.07
C GLU A 275 42.92 14.26 14.49
N LYS A 276 41.59 14.45 14.63
CA LYS A 276 40.90 14.52 15.92
C LYS A 276 40.19 13.23 16.32
N ASP A 277 39.84 12.39 15.35
CA ASP A 277 39.12 11.14 15.58
C ASP A 277 39.66 10.02 14.68
N ASP A 278 40.40 9.09 15.29
CA ASP A 278 41.04 7.95 14.61
C ASP A 278 40.04 7.00 13.92
N ARG A 279 38.74 7.13 14.20
CA ARG A 279 37.68 6.37 13.50
C ARG A 279 37.43 6.89 12.08
N VAL A 280 37.95 8.06 11.71
CA VAL A 280 37.78 8.66 10.39
C VAL A 280 38.99 8.34 9.51
N LYS A 281 38.76 7.52 8.48
CA LYS A 281 39.76 7.07 7.52
C LYS A 281 39.52 7.72 6.18
N ILE A 282 40.56 8.30 5.60
CA ILE A 282 40.46 9.10 4.37
C ILE A 282 41.47 8.63 3.34
N VAL A 283 41.01 8.46 2.10
CA VAL A 283 41.87 8.28 0.93
C VAL A 283 41.63 9.41 -0.06
N PHE A 284 42.71 10.04 -0.49
CA PHE A 284 42.69 11.00 -1.60
C PHE A 284 43.06 10.27 -2.87
N MET A 285 42.25 10.42 -3.92
CA MET A 285 42.44 9.67 -5.15
C MET A 285 41.96 10.47 -6.37
N ASN A 286 42.28 9.95 -7.55
CA ASN A 286 41.68 10.36 -8.80
C ASN A 286 41.01 9.12 -9.41
N SER A 287 39.69 9.08 -9.37
CA SER A 287 38.90 7.97 -9.89
C SER A 287 38.76 7.99 -11.41
N GLY A 288 39.25 9.03 -12.09
CA GLY A 288 38.94 9.28 -13.51
C GLY A 288 37.48 9.69 -13.74
N GLY A 289 36.76 10.00 -12.66
CA GLY A 289 35.35 10.34 -12.67
C GLY A 289 34.38 9.17 -12.47
N TYR A 290 34.88 7.96 -12.21
CA TYR A 290 34.11 6.75 -12.01
C TYR A 290 33.70 6.56 -10.54
N ALA A 291 32.40 6.57 -10.26
CA ALA A 291 31.84 6.41 -8.92
C ALA A 291 32.19 5.05 -8.29
N SER A 292 32.26 3.99 -9.11
CA SER A 292 32.55 2.62 -8.66
C SER A 292 33.99 2.48 -8.17
N ILE A 293 34.94 3.15 -8.81
CA ILE A 293 36.35 3.16 -8.39
C ILE A 293 36.49 3.83 -7.02
N ALA A 294 35.85 4.99 -6.85
CA ALA A 294 35.80 5.65 -5.55
C ALA A 294 35.10 4.77 -4.50
N ALA A 295 33.98 4.11 -4.84
CA ALA A 295 33.26 3.22 -3.94
C ALA A 295 34.12 2.05 -3.43
N ASN A 296 34.88 1.43 -4.32
CA ASN A 296 35.81 0.35 -3.97
C ASN A 296 36.95 0.84 -3.07
N ALA A 297 37.52 2.02 -3.35
CA ALA A 297 38.56 2.58 -2.50
C ALA A 297 38.06 2.84 -1.07
N VAL A 298 36.80 3.26 -0.89
CA VAL A 298 36.19 3.37 0.45
C VAL A 298 35.95 2.02 1.10
N LEU A 299 35.48 1.02 0.33
CA LEU A 299 35.28 -0.35 0.81
C LEU A 299 36.58 -1.02 1.27
N ASP A 300 37.71 -0.68 0.65
CA ASP A 300 39.04 -1.19 1.04
C ASP A 300 39.48 -0.67 2.42
N LEU A 301 39.03 0.54 2.81
CA LEU A 301 39.30 1.11 4.14
C LEU A 301 38.43 0.46 5.25
N ALA A 302 37.32 -0.16 4.88
CA ALA A 302 36.30 -0.65 5.81
C ALA A 302 36.75 -1.90 6.58
N ALA A 303 36.92 -1.82 7.89
CA ALA A 303 37.18 -2.93 8.79
C ALA A 303 35.92 -3.49 9.48
N GLY A 304 34.77 -2.82 9.34
CA GLY A 304 33.52 -3.20 9.97
C GLY A 304 32.95 -4.53 9.47
N GLU A 305 32.20 -5.22 10.34
CA GLU A 305 31.46 -6.44 9.98
C GLU A 305 30.39 -6.14 8.93
N PHE A 306 29.78 -4.96 9.03
CA PHE A 306 28.82 -4.41 8.07
C PHE A 306 29.28 -3.07 7.55
N SER A 307 28.95 -2.80 6.29
CA SER A 307 29.21 -1.55 5.60
C SER A 307 27.90 -0.94 5.10
N THR A 308 27.69 0.36 5.37
CA THR A 308 26.55 1.13 4.87
C THR A 308 27.06 2.31 4.04
N THR A 309 26.39 2.63 2.94
CA THR A 309 26.71 3.82 2.16
C THR A 309 25.97 5.05 2.73
N LEU A 310 26.62 6.21 2.67
CA LEU A 310 26.02 7.50 2.97
C LEU A 310 26.40 8.49 1.86
N GLY A 311 25.39 9.08 1.22
CA GLY A 311 25.61 10.14 0.24
C GLY A 311 26.25 11.36 0.91
N GLN A 312 27.16 12.04 0.20
CA GLN A 312 27.88 13.21 0.71
C GLN A 312 26.98 14.38 1.17
N ASN A 313 25.69 14.36 0.81
CA ASN A 313 24.71 15.38 1.14
C ASN A 313 23.59 14.88 2.06
N ASP A 314 23.56 13.58 2.33
CA ASP A 314 22.47 12.90 3.02
C ASP A 314 22.76 12.78 4.52
N VAL A 315 21.74 12.44 5.30
CA VAL A 315 21.83 12.41 6.77
C VAL A 315 21.27 11.09 7.30
N LEU A 316 21.96 10.51 8.27
CA LEU A 316 21.44 9.37 9.03
C LEU A 316 20.67 9.84 10.26
N SER A 317 19.60 9.11 10.59
CA SER A 317 18.92 9.29 11.88
C SER A 317 19.86 8.88 13.02
N SER A 318 19.84 9.58 14.16
CA SER A 318 20.82 9.41 15.27
C SER A 318 20.82 8.02 15.94
N HIS A 319 19.82 7.19 15.65
CA HIS A 319 19.68 5.83 16.16
C HIS A 319 19.75 4.76 15.05
N ALA A 320 20.19 5.14 13.84
CA ALA A 320 20.32 4.25 12.69
C ALA A 320 21.26 3.08 12.99
N LEU A 321 22.49 3.38 13.43
CA LEU A 321 23.50 2.36 13.70
C LEU A 321 23.11 1.45 14.87
N TYR A 322 22.41 1.99 15.87
CA TYR A 322 21.87 1.21 16.98
C TYR A 322 20.86 0.16 16.49
N LEU A 323 19.95 0.54 15.58
CA LEU A 323 18.94 -0.41 15.06
C LEU A 323 19.57 -1.44 14.12
N ILE A 324 20.60 -1.09 13.36
CA ILE A 324 21.41 -2.06 12.59
C ILE A 324 22.06 -3.06 13.55
N ALA A 325 22.78 -2.58 14.57
CA ALA A 325 23.42 -3.43 15.57
C ALA A 325 22.40 -4.31 16.33
N LEU A 326 21.21 -3.79 16.63
CA LEU A 326 20.12 -4.55 17.21
C LEU A 326 19.71 -5.72 16.31
N LYS A 327 19.53 -5.49 15.01
CA LYS A 327 19.19 -6.57 14.07
C LYS A 327 20.25 -7.64 13.96
N ILE A 328 21.53 -7.28 14.02
CA ILE A 328 22.65 -8.24 14.05
C ILE A 328 22.63 -9.09 15.34
N ASN A 329 22.09 -8.56 16.44
CA ASN A 329 21.89 -9.30 17.69
C ASN A 329 20.63 -10.18 17.67
N GLU A 330 19.58 -9.78 16.96
CA GLU A 330 18.29 -10.50 16.89
C GLU A 330 18.29 -11.63 15.86
N VAL A 331 19.02 -11.47 14.76
CA VAL A 331 19.05 -12.42 13.65
C VAL A 331 20.50 -12.80 13.35
N ASP A 332 20.78 -14.09 13.39
CA ASP A 332 22.08 -14.62 13.05
C ASP A 332 22.30 -14.61 11.53
N ASP A 333 23.57 -14.48 11.13
CA ASP A 333 24.01 -14.61 9.73
C ASP A 333 23.34 -13.66 8.73
N LEU A 334 22.90 -12.48 9.17
CA LEU A 334 22.35 -11.45 8.28
C LEU A 334 23.36 -11.04 7.20
N ASN A 335 22.90 -10.83 5.97
CA ASN A 335 23.71 -10.30 4.89
C ASN A 335 23.29 -8.90 4.48
N ILE A 336 21.99 -8.59 4.59
CA ILE A 336 21.41 -7.32 4.15
C ILE A 336 20.45 -6.82 5.23
N ILE A 337 20.63 -5.57 5.62
CA ILE A 337 19.71 -4.84 6.48
C ILE A 337 19.33 -3.57 5.73
N TYR A 338 18.05 -3.31 5.51
CA TYR A 338 17.58 -2.08 4.89
C TYR A 338 16.47 -1.44 5.71
N SER A 339 16.31 -0.12 5.59
CA SER A 339 15.29 0.61 6.35
C SER A 339 14.33 1.41 5.47
N ASP A 340 13.36 2.05 6.11
CA ASP A 340 12.58 3.10 5.46
C ASP A 340 13.45 4.35 5.29
N SER A 341 13.05 5.21 4.36
CA SER A 341 13.76 6.44 4.03
C SER A 341 12.77 7.55 3.70
N ASP A 342 13.22 8.79 3.82
CA ASP A 342 12.49 9.96 3.37
C ASP A 342 13.45 10.97 2.73
N GLU A 343 12.95 12.16 2.47
CA GLU A 343 13.70 13.23 1.84
C GLU A 343 13.77 14.44 2.77
N ILE A 344 14.85 15.21 2.65
CA ILE A 344 15.04 16.50 3.33
C ILE A 344 15.33 17.60 2.32
N ASP A 345 14.80 18.79 2.58
CA ASP A 345 15.10 19.99 1.81
C ASP A 345 16.41 20.68 2.29
N GLU A 346 16.70 21.85 1.74
CA GLU A 346 17.85 22.69 2.11
C GLU A 346 17.82 23.15 3.59
N HIS A 347 16.65 23.16 4.22
CA HIS A 347 16.46 23.51 5.63
C HIS A 347 16.41 22.28 6.56
N GLY A 348 16.52 21.07 6.01
CA GLY A 348 16.41 19.83 6.77
C GLY A 348 14.98 19.42 7.14
N ILE A 349 13.97 20.04 6.52
CA ILE A 349 12.56 19.68 6.73
C ILE A 349 12.27 18.39 5.97
N ARG A 350 11.69 17.42 6.67
CA ARG A 350 11.45 16.07 6.19
C ARG A 350 10.14 15.96 5.38
N GLY A 351 10.18 15.26 4.26
CA GLY A 351 9.06 15.05 3.32
C GLY A 351 9.17 13.73 2.55
N ASN A 352 8.18 13.42 1.71
CA ASN A 352 8.22 12.32 0.72
C ASN A 352 8.66 10.94 1.28
N VAL A 353 8.08 10.54 2.41
CA VAL A 353 8.43 9.27 3.07
C VAL A 353 8.12 8.03 2.24
N ARG A 354 9.03 7.06 2.27
CA ARG A 354 8.88 5.72 1.70
C ARG A 354 8.90 4.67 2.81
N PHE A 355 7.72 4.27 3.25
CA PHE A 355 7.52 3.14 4.15
C PHE A 355 7.50 1.84 3.34
N LYS A 356 8.61 1.10 3.39
CA LYS A 356 8.86 -0.10 2.58
C LYS A 356 8.26 -1.33 3.26
N SER A 357 7.93 -2.35 2.49
CA SER A 357 7.59 -3.65 3.09
C SER A 357 8.84 -4.37 3.58
N SER A 358 8.65 -5.46 4.33
CA SER A 358 9.68 -6.49 4.48
C SER A 358 10.01 -7.11 3.11
N TRP A 359 10.96 -8.05 3.09
CA TRP A 359 11.52 -8.59 1.85
C TRP A 359 10.42 -9.03 0.87
N ASN A 360 10.36 -8.33 -0.26
CA ASN A 360 9.37 -8.52 -1.31
C ASN A 360 10.12 -8.66 -2.65
N PRO A 361 10.65 -9.85 -2.96
CA PRO A 361 11.50 -10.08 -4.12
C PRO A 361 10.89 -9.62 -5.45
N ASP A 362 9.61 -9.90 -5.70
CA ASP A 362 8.99 -9.46 -6.97
C ASP A 362 8.84 -7.93 -7.05
N LEU A 363 8.60 -7.27 -5.91
CA LEU A 363 8.62 -5.80 -5.86
C LEU A 363 10.04 -5.24 -6.04
N PHE A 364 11.05 -5.89 -5.45
CA PHE A 364 12.46 -5.50 -5.58
C PHE A 364 12.95 -5.57 -7.03
N PHE A 365 12.51 -6.57 -7.80
CA PHE A 365 12.82 -6.63 -9.23
C PHE A 365 12.05 -5.60 -10.06
N SER A 366 10.93 -5.10 -9.53
CA SER A 366 10.10 -4.08 -10.19
C SER A 366 10.56 -2.65 -9.85
N CYS A 367 11.13 -2.43 -8.67
CA CYS A 367 11.69 -1.15 -8.24
C CYS A 367 12.73 -1.31 -7.12
N ASP A 368 13.65 -0.35 -7.03
CA ASP A 368 14.69 -0.38 -6.00
C ASP A 368 14.14 -0.12 -4.59
N MET A 369 14.06 -1.19 -3.80
CA MET A 369 13.67 -1.16 -2.39
C MET A 369 14.85 -1.05 -1.43
N ILE A 370 16.02 -1.58 -1.80
CA ILE A 370 17.11 -1.86 -0.86
C ILE A 370 18.14 -0.74 -0.86
N SER A 371 18.62 -0.30 -2.02
CA SER A 371 19.92 0.37 -2.16
C SER A 371 20.11 1.55 -1.20
N ARG A 372 19.14 2.48 -1.18
CA ARG A 372 19.16 3.60 -0.23
C ARG A 372 18.82 3.08 1.16
N SER A 373 19.70 3.35 2.14
CA SER A 373 19.61 2.90 3.54
C SER A 373 19.94 1.43 3.82
N ALA A 374 20.69 0.78 2.93
CA ALA A 374 21.15 -0.59 3.15
C ALA A 374 22.53 -0.65 3.84
N ALA A 375 22.62 -1.53 4.83
CA ALA A 375 23.86 -2.06 5.37
C ALA A 375 24.05 -3.49 4.88
N TYR A 376 25.21 -3.76 4.30
CA TYR A 376 25.59 -5.07 3.78
C TYR A 376 26.70 -5.68 4.63
N ARG A 377 26.72 -7.00 4.76
CA ARG A 377 27.87 -7.70 5.35
C ARG A 377 29.11 -7.39 4.52
N THR A 378 30.15 -6.84 5.14
CA THR A 378 31.35 -6.38 4.44
C THR A 378 32.09 -7.53 3.75
N SER A 379 32.13 -8.71 4.37
CA SER A 379 32.74 -9.89 3.76
C SER A 379 32.01 -10.31 2.47
N LEU A 380 30.68 -10.20 2.43
CA LEU A 380 29.89 -10.49 1.24
C LEU A 380 30.21 -9.48 0.12
N LEU A 381 30.29 -8.18 0.42
CA LEU A 381 30.65 -7.16 -0.56
C LEU A 381 32.00 -7.47 -1.24
N ARG A 382 32.97 -7.95 -0.46
CA ARG A 382 34.29 -8.37 -0.97
C ARG A 382 34.22 -9.64 -1.79
N GLU A 383 33.47 -10.63 -1.32
CA GLU A 383 33.27 -11.90 -2.01
C GLU A 383 32.66 -11.71 -3.41
N ILE A 384 31.69 -10.80 -3.54
CA ILE A 384 31.06 -10.49 -4.84
C ILE A 384 31.89 -9.52 -5.71
N GLY A 385 33.07 -9.11 -5.27
CA GLY A 385 34.00 -8.26 -6.04
C GLY A 385 33.74 -6.76 -6.00
N GLY A 386 32.99 -6.24 -5.01
CA GLY A 386 32.76 -4.80 -4.86
C GLY A 386 31.94 -4.19 -6.00
N PHE A 387 32.12 -2.89 -6.24
CA PHE A 387 31.41 -2.06 -7.22
C PHE A 387 32.05 -2.19 -8.61
N ARG A 388 31.23 -2.20 -9.67
CA ARG A 388 31.67 -2.47 -11.06
C ARG A 388 31.48 -1.24 -11.95
N VAL A 389 32.55 -0.84 -12.66
CA VAL A 389 32.62 0.35 -13.53
C VAL A 389 31.65 0.27 -14.72
N GLU A 390 31.27 -0.93 -15.10
CA GLU A 390 30.38 -1.26 -16.20
C GLU A 390 28.94 -0.81 -15.90
N TYR A 391 28.66 -0.54 -14.62
CA TYR A 391 27.36 -0.18 -14.05
C TYR A 391 27.32 1.23 -13.46
N GLU A 392 28.19 2.15 -13.89
CA GLU A 392 28.10 3.57 -13.48
C GLU A 392 26.67 4.14 -13.63
N GLY A 393 26.23 4.88 -12.62
CA GLY A 393 24.85 5.38 -12.47
C GLY A 393 23.86 4.36 -11.91
N GLY A 394 24.18 3.06 -12.01
CA GLY A 394 23.40 1.93 -11.48
C GLY A 394 24.14 1.08 -10.44
N GLN A 395 25.30 1.53 -9.95
CA GLN A 395 26.18 0.69 -9.13
C GLN A 395 25.53 0.22 -7.80
N ASP A 396 24.62 1.00 -7.22
CA ASP A 396 24.00 0.62 -5.95
C ASP A 396 22.98 -0.52 -6.12
N ILE A 397 22.19 -0.51 -7.22
CA ILE A 397 21.26 -1.62 -7.52
C ILE A 397 22.04 -2.87 -7.94
N ASP A 398 23.15 -2.71 -8.65
CA ASP A 398 24.03 -3.82 -9.02
C ASP A 398 24.54 -4.57 -7.79
N ILE A 399 25.08 -3.82 -6.80
CA ILE A 399 25.49 -4.38 -5.51
C ILE A 399 24.31 -5.06 -4.81
N ALA A 400 23.15 -4.40 -4.74
CA ALA A 400 21.96 -4.95 -4.09
C ALA A 400 21.54 -6.29 -4.72
N LEU A 401 21.48 -6.35 -6.06
CA LEU A 401 21.14 -7.55 -6.82
C LEU A 401 22.12 -8.69 -6.56
N ARG A 402 23.43 -8.42 -6.60
CA ARG A 402 24.46 -9.44 -6.34
C ARG A 402 24.48 -9.90 -4.88
N CYS A 403 24.21 -9.02 -3.92
CA CYS A 403 24.05 -9.40 -2.51
C CYS A 403 22.81 -10.28 -2.32
N VAL A 404 21.68 -9.91 -2.93
CA VAL A 404 20.44 -10.71 -2.89
C VAL A 404 20.66 -12.09 -3.52
N LYS A 405 21.37 -12.18 -4.64
CA LYS A 405 21.70 -13.44 -5.31
C LYS A 405 22.48 -14.41 -4.41
N ASN A 406 23.29 -13.87 -3.50
CA ASN A 406 24.12 -14.62 -2.55
C ASN A 406 23.54 -14.62 -1.13
N SER A 407 22.24 -14.36 -0.97
CA SER A 407 21.55 -14.35 0.32
C SER A 407 20.26 -15.17 0.27
N THR A 408 19.97 -15.86 1.36
CA THR A 408 18.65 -16.46 1.58
C THR A 408 17.65 -15.41 2.10
N PRO A 409 16.33 -15.61 1.93
CA PRO A 409 15.33 -14.66 2.42
C PRO A 409 15.44 -14.32 3.92
N SER A 410 15.88 -15.25 4.76
CA SER A 410 16.08 -15.02 6.20
C SER A 410 17.27 -14.12 6.54
N GLN A 411 18.22 -13.96 5.61
CA GLN A 411 19.40 -13.11 5.78
C GLN A 411 19.16 -11.67 5.31
N ILE A 412 17.95 -11.36 4.81
CA ILE A 412 17.54 -10.04 4.33
C ILE A 412 16.50 -9.47 5.29
N CYS A 413 16.88 -8.44 6.05
CA CYS A 413 16.06 -7.88 7.11
C CYS A 413 15.64 -6.44 6.82
N HIS A 414 14.36 -6.13 7.04
CA HIS A 414 13.84 -4.77 7.02
C HIS A 414 13.72 -4.21 8.43
N VAL A 415 14.17 -2.97 8.61
CA VAL A 415 13.88 -2.15 9.78
C VAL A 415 12.80 -1.14 9.41
N PRO A 416 11.55 -1.28 9.91
CA PRO A 416 10.47 -0.35 9.60
C PRO A 416 10.64 0.96 10.39
N ARG A 417 11.72 1.70 10.12
CA ARG A 417 12.03 3.02 10.69
C ARG A 417 12.71 3.84 9.62
N VAL A 418 12.49 5.15 9.65
CA VAL A 418 13.12 6.08 8.73
C VAL A 418 14.52 6.40 9.25
N LEU A 419 15.53 5.72 8.71
CA LEU A 419 16.91 5.83 9.21
C LEU A 419 17.84 6.63 8.28
N TYR A 420 17.34 6.98 7.09
CA TYR A 420 18.09 7.67 6.05
C TYR A 420 17.25 8.81 5.47
N HIS A 421 17.87 9.98 5.39
CA HIS A 421 17.27 11.21 4.89
C HIS A 421 18.02 11.65 3.64
N PHE A 422 17.40 11.48 2.46
CA PHE A 422 17.98 11.85 1.18
C PHE A 422 17.79 13.36 0.92
N ARG A 423 18.86 14.08 0.64
CA ARG A 423 18.76 15.52 0.39
C ARG A 423 18.33 15.79 -1.04
N GLN A 424 17.22 16.49 -1.19
CA GLN A 424 16.80 17.04 -2.48
C GLN A 424 17.42 18.43 -2.68
N PHE A 425 17.97 18.63 -3.87
CA PHE A 425 18.27 19.95 -4.40
C PHE A 425 17.02 20.40 -5.16
N GLY A 426 16.65 21.69 -5.08
CA GLY A 426 15.47 22.21 -5.78
C GLY A 426 15.49 21.94 -7.29
N GLU A 427 14.44 22.34 -8.02
CA GLU A 427 14.26 22.14 -9.48
C GLU A 427 15.43 22.62 -10.39
N SER A 428 16.51 23.14 -9.82
CA SER A 428 17.76 23.55 -10.48
C SER A 428 18.88 22.51 -10.50
N GLY A 429 18.61 21.24 -10.18
CA GLY A 429 19.42 20.15 -10.70
C GLY A 429 18.98 19.89 -12.14
N LEU A 430 19.60 20.57 -13.13
CA LEU A 430 19.45 20.23 -14.54
C LEU A 430 19.46 18.70 -14.66
N THR A 431 18.31 18.11 -14.97
CA THR A 431 18.22 16.71 -15.40
C THR A 431 19.01 16.67 -16.69
N ASP A 432 20.30 16.37 -16.58
CA ASP A 432 21.10 15.98 -17.71
C ASP A 432 20.43 14.68 -18.18
N THR A 433 19.52 14.81 -19.14
CA THR A 433 18.64 13.73 -19.60
C THR A 433 19.44 12.50 -20.02
N ASP A 434 20.69 12.73 -20.42
CA ASP A 434 21.67 11.73 -20.79
C ASP A 434 22.18 10.96 -19.55
N ALA A 435 22.49 11.65 -18.44
CA ALA A 435 22.92 11.00 -17.18
C ALA A 435 21.79 10.19 -16.51
N GLU A 436 20.55 10.69 -16.56
CA GLU A 436 19.38 9.93 -16.11
C GLU A 436 19.09 8.73 -17.04
N GLY A 437 19.27 8.90 -18.35
CA GLY A 437 19.17 7.84 -19.35
C GLY A 437 20.19 6.73 -19.13
N ASP A 438 21.46 7.09 -18.89
CA ASP A 438 22.57 6.18 -18.63
C ASP A 438 22.39 5.41 -17.31
N ALA A 439 21.95 6.08 -16.25
CA ALA A 439 21.60 5.43 -14.99
C ALA A 439 20.46 4.41 -15.17
N CYS A 440 19.42 4.75 -15.95
CA CYS A 440 18.33 3.81 -16.25
C CYS A 440 18.83 2.59 -17.05
N ASN A 441 19.73 2.80 -18.02
CA ASN A 441 20.36 1.74 -18.81
C ASN A 441 21.22 0.81 -17.94
N ALA A 442 22.02 1.35 -17.02
CA ALA A 442 22.85 0.57 -16.11
C ALA A 442 22.01 -0.34 -15.21
N LYS A 443 20.91 0.18 -14.65
CA LYS A 443 19.98 -0.59 -13.81
C LYS A 443 19.27 -1.71 -14.59
N GLU A 444 18.80 -1.44 -15.81
CA GLU A 444 18.18 -2.44 -16.69
C GLU A 444 19.15 -3.57 -17.03
N ARG A 445 20.40 -3.22 -17.30
CA ARG A 445 21.49 -4.17 -17.54
C ARG A 445 21.77 -5.03 -16.31
N ALA A 446 21.83 -4.44 -15.12
CA ALA A 446 22.11 -5.16 -13.88
C ALA A 446 21.01 -6.19 -13.58
N LEU A 447 19.75 -5.79 -13.78
CA LEU A 447 18.61 -6.70 -13.68
C LEU A 447 18.66 -7.81 -14.74
N SER A 448 19.01 -7.47 -15.98
CA SER A 448 19.16 -8.46 -17.06
C SER A 448 20.24 -9.49 -16.71
N GLU A 449 21.40 -9.05 -16.23
CA GLU A 449 22.50 -9.92 -15.78
C GLU A 449 22.08 -10.82 -14.61
N PHE A 450 21.29 -10.30 -13.66
CA PHE A 450 20.75 -11.09 -12.55
C PHE A 450 19.98 -12.33 -13.05
N PHE A 451 19.24 -12.19 -14.15
CA PHE A 451 18.42 -13.24 -14.74
C PHE A 451 19.09 -14.04 -15.89
N GLU A 452 20.33 -13.76 -16.28
CA GLU A 452 21.01 -14.46 -17.39
C GLU A 452 21.05 -15.99 -17.24
N GLY A 453 21.12 -16.49 -16.01
CA GLY A 453 21.07 -17.92 -15.70
C GLY A 453 19.68 -18.56 -15.79
N GLN A 454 18.64 -17.81 -16.14
CA GLN A 454 17.25 -18.26 -16.25
C GLN A 454 16.77 -18.12 -17.71
N PRO A 455 16.93 -19.18 -18.53
CA PRO A 455 16.63 -19.11 -19.96
C PRO A 455 15.22 -18.61 -20.25
N GLY A 456 15.10 -17.62 -21.14
CA GLY A 456 13.82 -17.07 -21.59
C GLY A 456 13.22 -15.96 -20.72
N VAL A 457 13.79 -15.67 -19.55
CA VAL A 457 13.41 -14.50 -18.74
C VAL A 457 13.86 -13.23 -19.46
N LYS A 458 12.97 -12.23 -19.55
CA LYS A 458 13.25 -10.94 -20.19
C LYS A 458 12.95 -9.81 -19.24
N VAL A 459 13.89 -8.88 -19.10
CA VAL A 459 13.71 -7.62 -18.39
C VAL A 459 13.37 -6.52 -19.40
N SER A 460 12.46 -5.62 -19.03
CA SER A 460 12.24 -4.37 -19.75
C SER A 460 11.86 -3.27 -18.76
N ARG A 461 11.91 -2.01 -19.21
CA ARG A 461 11.40 -0.87 -18.44
C ARG A 461 9.89 -1.00 -18.16
N GLY A 462 9.47 -0.53 -16.99
CA GLY A 462 8.07 -0.37 -16.59
C GLY A 462 7.48 0.95 -17.08
N GLU A 463 6.22 1.19 -16.72
CA GLU A 463 5.49 2.41 -17.11
C GLU A 463 5.96 3.67 -16.37
N LEU A 464 6.53 3.51 -15.17
CA LEU A 464 7.03 4.61 -14.35
C LEU A 464 8.55 4.68 -14.43
N THR A 465 9.10 5.89 -14.39
CA THR A 465 10.55 6.12 -14.38
C THR A 465 11.23 5.35 -13.24
N GLY A 466 12.31 4.62 -13.55
CA GLY A 466 13.06 3.82 -12.58
C GLY A 466 12.36 2.52 -12.14
N THR A 467 11.32 2.08 -12.86
CA THR A 467 10.65 0.79 -12.63
C THR A 467 10.87 -0.18 -13.78
N TYR A 468 10.69 -1.47 -13.51
CA TYR A 468 11.01 -2.55 -14.44
C TYR A 468 9.93 -3.63 -14.43
N ARG A 469 9.87 -4.41 -15.51
CA ARG A 469 9.03 -5.59 -15.66
C ARG A 469 9.91 -6.78 -16.01
N VAL A 470 9.79 -7.84 -15.23
CA VAL A 470 10.40 -9.15 -15.50
C VAL A 470 9.33 -10.07 -16.09
N ARG A 471 9.53 -10.53 -17.32
CA ARG A 471 8.66 -11.49 -18.01
C ARG A 471 9.28 -12.87 -17.98
N TYR A 472 8.55 -13.84 -17.45
CA TYR A 472 8.97 -15.24 -17.37
C TYR A 472 8.46 -16.02 -18.60
N PRO A 473 9.22 -17.01 -19.09
CA PRO A 473 8.79 -17.80 -20.24
C PRO A 473 7.72 -18.81 -19.85
N ILE A 474 6.85 -19.15 -20.80
CA ILE A 474 6.00 -20.35 -20.75
C ILE A 474 6.67 -21.41 -21.62
N PRO A 475 6.79 -22.67 -21.14
CA PRO A 475 7.40 -23.74 -21.94
C PRO A 475 6.58 -24.02 -23.21
N ALA A 476 7.23 -24.61 -24.20
CA ALA A 476 6.59 -25.12 -25.41
C ALA A 476 6.68 -26.67 -25.42
N PRO A 477 5.56 -27.40 -25.44
CA PRO A 477 4.17 -26.90 -25.45
C PRO A 477 3.77 -26.24 -24.12
N ALA A 478 2.85 -25.28 -24.20
CA ALA A 478 2.29 -24.64 -23.01
C ALA A 478 1.49 -25.67 -22.18
N PRO A 479 1.52 -25.61 -20.83
CA PRO A 479 0.75 -26.54 -20.00
C PRO A 479 -0.75 -26.33 -20.20
N LYS A 480 -1.55 -27.36 -19.91
CA LYS A 480 -2.99 -27.21 -20.03
C LYS A 480 -3.54 -26.43 -18.84
N VAL A 481 -4.38 -25.42 -19.11
CA VAL A 481 -5.09 -24.66 -18.07
C VAL A 481 -6.55 -25.12 -17.99
N THR A 482 -7.04 -25.42 -16.80
CA THR A 482 -8.48 -25.59 -16.56
C THR A 482 -9.05 -24.33 -15.92
N VAL A 483 -9.94 -23.63 -16.64
CA VAL A 483 -10.69 -22.49 -16.10
C VAL A 483 -11.97 -23.01 -15.43
N ILE A 484 -12.10 -22.78 -14.13
CA ILE A 484 -13.22 -23.23 -13.30
C ILE A 484 -14.14 -22.05 -13.04
N ILE A 485 -15.41 -22.19 -13.42
CA ILE A 485 -16.43 -21.14 -13.34
C ILE A 485 -17.68 -21.65 -12.63
N PRO A 486 -17.82 -21.43 -11.31
CA PRO A 486 -19.07 -21.63 -10.59
C PRO A 486 -20.12 -20.62 -11.05
N THR A 487 -21.35 -21.06 -11.32
CA THR A 487 -22.43 -20.15 -11.71
C THR A 487 -23.78 -20.57 -11.12
N ARG A 488 -24.64 -19.59 -10.92
CA ARG A 488 -26.06 -19.77 -10.64
C ARG A 488 -26.83 -18.59 -11.20
N ASP A 489 -27.69 -18.85 -12.18
CA ASP A 489 -28.49 -17.82 -12.86
C ASP A 489 -27.61 -16.68 -13.44
N GLY A 490 -26.40 -17.00 -13.91
CA GLY A 490 -25.41 -16.01 -14.38
C GLY A 490 -25.75 -15.34 -15.72
N GLY A 491 -26.65 -15.94 -16.51
CA GLY A 491 -27.28 -15.36 -17.70
C GLY A 491 -26.30 -14.60 -18.62
N PRO A 492 -26.56 -13.30 -18.90
CA PRO A 492 -25.68 -12.48 -19.75
C PRO A 492 -24.24 -12.33 -19.24
N LEU A 493 -24.02 -12.32 -17.94
CA LEU A 493 -22.68 -12.15 -17.35
C LEU A 493 -21.82 -13.39 -17.60
N LEU A 494 -22.37 -14.58 -17.34
CA LEU A 494 -21.70 -15.84 -17.64
C LEU A 494 -21.36 -15.95 -19.12
N LYS A 495 -22.29 -15.55 -19.99
CA LYS A 495 -22.06 -15.52 -21.44
C LYS A 495 -20.91 -14.58 -21.82
N LYS A 496 -20.86 -13.38 -21.24
CA LYS A 496 -19.77 -12.42 -21.43
C LYS A 496 -18.43 -12.99 -20.96
N CYS A 497 -18.41 -13.60 -19.77
CA CYS A 497 -17.24 -14.24 -19.19
C CYS A 497 -16.67 -15.31 -20.12
N ILE A 498 -17.49 -16.27 -20.53
CA ILE A 498 -17.08 -17.38 -21.40
C ILE A 498 -16.56 -16.89 -22.76
N PHE A 499 -17.22 -15.91 -23.39
CA PHE A 499 -16.74 -15.36 -24.66
C PHE A 499 -15.43 -14.58 -24.50
N SER A 500 -15.25 -13.83 -23.41
CA SER A 500 -13.99 -13.15 -23.14
C SER A 500 -12.81 -14.12 -22.99
N ILE A 501 -13.07 -15.37 -22.58
CA ILE A 501 -12.06 -16.43 -22.55
C ILE A 501 -11.84 -16.97 -23.97
N PHE A 502 -12.90 -17.38 -24.69
CA PHE A 502 -12.71 -18.02 -26.00
C PHE A 502 -12.17 -17.09 -27.09
N ASP A 503 -12.74 -15.89 -27.17
CA ASP A 503 -12.48 -14.95 -28.25
C ASP A 503 -11.47 -13.88 -27.82
N GLY A 504 -11.31 -13.70 -26.51
CA GLY A 504 -10.51 -12.62 -25.92
C GLY A 504 -9.20 -13.05 -25.30
N THR A 505 -8.85 -14.35 -25.20
CA THR A 505 -7.53 -14.78 -24.69
C THR A 505 -6.63 -15.35 -25.78
N THR A 506 -5.33 -15.11 -25.66
CA THR A 506 -4.31 -15.66 -26.57
C THR A 506 -3.74 -17.00 -26.08
N TYR A 507 -4.18 -17.51 -24.93
CA TYR A 507 -3.73 -18.78 -24.38
C TYR A 507 -4.54 -19.94 -24.99
N GLU A 508 -3.89 -20.77 -25.81
CA GLU A 508 -4.61 -21.77 -26.61
C GLU A 508 -4.90 -23.08 -25.87
N ASN A 509 -3.97 -23.57 -25.05
CA ASN A 509 -4.08 -24.87 -24.40
C ASN A 509 -4.93 -24.79 -23.12
N LEU A 510 -6.22 -24.50 -23.26
CA LEU A 510 -7.16 -24.41 -22.14
C LEU A 510 -8.43 -25.24 -22.34
N GLU A 511 -9.05 -25.58 -21.21
CA GLU A 511 -10.42 -26.09 -21.14
C GLU A 511 -11.22 -25.30 -20.10
N ILE A 512 -12.54 -25.35 -20.20
CA ILE A 512 -13.43 -24.68 -19.25
C ILE A 512 -14.30 -25.71 -18.54
N VAL A 513 -14.35 -25.65 -17.21
CA VAL A 513 -15.27 -26.42 -16.37
C VAL A 513 -16.26 -25.43 -15.74
N VAL A 514 -17.50 -25.43 -16.23
CA VAL A 514 -18.59 -24.63 -15.66
C VAL A 514 -19.37 -25.49 -14.68
N VAL A 515 -19.57 -25.01 -13.46
CA VAL A 515 -20.37 -25.72 -12.45
C VAL A 515 -21.66 -24.98 -12.17
N ASP A 516 -22.77 -25.54 -12.64
CA ASP A 516 -24.11 -25.04 -12.43
C ASP A 516 -24.63 -25.42 -11.04
N ASN A 517 -24.84 -24.41 -10.18
CA ASN A 517 -25.44 -24.59 -8.86
C ASN A 517 -26.94 -24.27 -8.88
N GLN A 518 -27.72 -25.16 -9.50
CA GLN A 518 -29.19 -25.10 -9.52
C GLN A 518 -29.75 -23.84 -10.19
N SER A 519 -29.21 -23.45 -11.34
CA SER A 519 -29.80 -22.38 -12.15
C SER A 519 -31.24 -22.72 -12.54
N LYS A 520 -32.12 -21.72 -12.43
CA LYS A 520 -33.54 -21.77 -12.78
C LYS A 520 -33.87 -20.79 -13.90
N ASP A 521 -33.06 -19.76 -14.08
CA ASP A 521 -33.19 -18.83 -15.19
C ASP A 521 -33.06 -19.57 -16.53
N ARG A 522 -34.06 -19.39 -17.39
CA ARG A 522 -34.16 -20.12 -18.65
C ARG A 522 -33.02 -19.75 -19.60
N GLU A 523 -32.64 -18.48 -19.66
CA GLU A 523 -31.53 -18.04 -20.51
C GLU A 523 -30.22 -18.70 -20.10
N THR A 524 -29.94 -18.76 -18.80
CA THR A 524 -28.77 -19.46 -18.24
C THR A 524 -28.80 -20.95 -18.57
N VAL A 525 -29.92 -21.64 -18.33
CA VAL A 525 -30.05 -23.08 -18.59
C VAL A 525 -29.88 -23.40 -20.08
N ASP A 526 -30.52 -22.63 -20.97
CA ASP A 526 -30.41 -22.81 -22.42
C ASP A 526 -28.96 -22.56 -22.89
N PHE A 527 -28.28 -21.55 -22.32
CA PHE A 527 -26.88 -21.28 -22.62
C PHE A 527 -25.95 -22.42 -22.16
N LEU A 528 -26.11 -22.93 -20.94
CA LEU A 528 -25.32 -24.06 -20.42
C LEU A 528 -25.49 -25.33 -21.28
N GLN A 529 -26.70 -25.63 -21.73
CA GLN A 529 -26.95 -26.73 -22.67
C GLN A 529 -26.22 -26.52 -24.01
N SER A 530 -26.17 -25.29 -24.51
CA SER A 530 -25.42 -24.97 -25.73
C SER A 530 -23.91 -25.14 -25.52
N LEU A 531 -23.38 -24.78 -24.35
CA LEU A 531 -21.96 -24.91 -24.00
C LEU A 531 -21.53 -26.36 -23.90
N SER A 532 -22.35 -27.25 -23.34
CA SER A 532 -22.02 -28.68 -23.23
C SER A 532 -21.78 -29.40 -24.56
N ARG A 533 -22.12 -28.75 -25.70
CA ARG A 533 -21.86 -29.28 -27.05
C ARG A 533 -20.49 -28.87 -27.59
N ARG A 534 -19.75 -27.98 -26.91
CA ARG A 534 -18.39 -27.58 -27.28
C ARG A 534 -17.38 -28.57 -26.70
N GLY A 535 -16.43 -29.03 -27.51
CA GLY A 535 -15.48 -30.08 -27.11
C GLY A 535 -14.49 -29.69 -26.00
N ASN A 536 -14.29 -28.40 -25.74
CA ASN A 536 -13.39 -27.87 -24.71
C ASN A 536 -14.13 -27.26 -23.50
N VAL A 537 -15.44 -27.52 -23.37
CA VAL A 537 -16.25 -27.12 -22.21
C VAL A 537 -16.89 -28.33 -21.57
N THR A 538 -16.71 -28.47 -20.26
CA THR A 538 -17.45 -29.41 -19.44
C THR A 538 -18.43 -28.64 -18.55
N VAL A 539 -19.71 -28.98 -18.63
CA VAL A 539 -20.74 -28.41 -17.75
C VAL A 539 -21.13 -29.45 -16.72
N LEU A 540 -20.87 -29.16 -15.44
CA LEU A 540 -21.19 -30.03 -14.31
C LEU A 540 -22.39 -29.47 -13.55
N LYS A 541 -23.23 -30.36 -13.03
CA LYS A 541 -24.31 -29.99 -12.10
C LYS A 541 -23.83 -30.17 -10.66
N TYR A 542 -24.17 -29.21 -9.80
CA TYR A 542 -23.92 -29.27 -8.37
C TYR A 542 -25.21 -28.99 -7.59
N ASP A 543 -25.94 -30.06 -7.30
CA ASP A 543 -27.29 -30.00 -6.72
C ASP A 543 -27.29 -29.93 -5.17
N PHE A 544 -26.42 -29.10 -4.61
CA PHE A 544 -26.31 -28.86 -3.16
C PHE A 544 -26.48 -27.37 -2.82
N PRO A 545 -26.69 -27.00 -1.53
CA PRO A 545 -26.65 -25.60 -1.11
C PRO A 545 -25.37 -24.91 -1.57
N PHE A 546 -25.49 -23.61 -1.87
CA PHE A 546 -24.37 -22.83 -2.37
C PHE A 546 -23.20 -22.81 -1.36
N ASN A 547 -22.07 -23.33 -1.82
CA ASN A 547 -20.79 -23.33 -1.12
C ASN A 547 -19.71 -23.17 -2.19
N TYR A 548 -19.17 -21.95 -2.31
CA TYR A 548 -18.19 -21.60 -3.33
C TYR A 548 -16.95 -22.51 -3.24
N SER A 549 -16.47 -22.72 -2.02
CA SER A 549 -15.33 -23.59 -1.72
C SER A 549 -15.57 -25.03 -2.17
N ALA A 550 -16.70 -25.62 -1.80
CA ALA A 550 -17.07 -26.99 -2.19
C ALA A 550 -17.25 -27.15 -3.70
N ILE A 551 -17.87 -26.15 -4.36
CA ILE A 551 -18.08 -26.16 -5.81
C ILE A 551 -16.74 -26.18 -6.54
N ASN A 552 -15.79 -25.34 -6.13
CA ASN A 552 -14.46 -25.29 -6.74
C ASN A 552 -13.64 -26.57 -6.46
N ASN A 553 -13.71 -27.12 -5.24
CA ASN A 553 -13.09 -28.40 -4.90
C ASN A 553 -13.69 -29.56 -5.73
N PHE A 554 -15.00 -29.53 -5.99
CA PHE A 554 -15.68 -30.50 -6.84
C PHE A 554 -15.26 -30.36 -8.32
N ALA A 555 -15.16 -29.13 -8.82
CA ALA A 555 -14.73 -28.84 -10.18
C ALA A 555 -13.28 -29.31 -10.45
N GLU A 556 -12.38 -29.09 -9.49
CA GLU A 556 -10.98 -29.50 -9.59
C GLU A 556 -10.82 -31.01 -9.85
N LYS A 557 -11.70 -31.85 -9.27
CA LYS A 557 -11.68 -33.30 -9.50
C LYS A 557 -11.95 -33.69 -10.94
N HIS A 558 -12.61 -32.82 -11.70
CA HIS A 558 -12.93 -32.99 -13.12
C HIS A 558 -11.98 -32.22 -14.05
N ALA A 559 -11.08 -31.40 -13.49
CA ALA A 559 -10.06 -30.72 -14.26
C ALA A 559 -9.04 -31.72 -14.84
N SER A 560 -8.48 -31.42 -16.00
CA SER A 560 -7.38 -32.16 -16.61
C SER A 560 -6.11 -31.31 -16.79
N GLY A 561 -6.20 -29.99 -16.59
CA GLY A 561 -5.07 -29.08 -16.65
C GLY A 561 -4.09 -29.22 -15.48
N ASP A 562 -2.83 -28.92 -15.74
CA ASP A 562 -1.77 -28.83 -14.73
C ASP A 562 -1.86 -27.52 -13.94
N VAL A 563 -2.50 -26.52 -14.53
CA VAL A 563 -2.76 -25.20 -13.94
C VAL A 563 -4.27 -24.98 -13.83
N LEU A 564 -4.71 -24.48 -12.67
CA LEU A 564 -6.09 -24.12 -12.41
C LEU A 564 -6.24 -22.59 -12.46
N CYS A 565 -7.31 -22.13 -13.09
CA CYS A 565 -7.77 -20.74 -13.03
C CYS A 565 -9.17 -20.72 -12.41
N PHE A 566 -9.29 -20.26 -11.17
CA PHE A 566 -10.59 -20.02 -10.53
C PHE A 566 -11.09 -18.65 -10.96
N LEU A 567 -12.28 -18.60 -11.56
CA LEU A 567 -12.84 -17.40 -12.15
C LEU A 567 -14.32 -17.27 -11.81
N ASN A 568 -14.75 -16.12 -11.32
CA ASN A 568 -16.17 -15.87 -11.13
C ASN A 568 -16.90 -15.70 -12.46
N ASP A 569 -18.19 -16.04 -12.50
CA ASP A 569 -19.03 -15.96 -13.69
C ASP A 569 -19.37 -14.53 -14.15
N ASP A 570 -19.04 -13.52 -13.35
CA ASP A 570 -19.22 -12.10 -13.63
C ASP A 570 -17.90 -11.35 -13.90
N VAL A 571 -16.86 -12.08 -14.32
CA VAL A 571 -15.57 -11.53 -14.73
C VAL A 571 -15.43 -11.54 -16.26
N GLU A 572 -14.88 -10.46 -16.81
CA GLU A 572 -14.55 -10.32 -18.22
C GLU A 572 -13.07 -9.97 -18.38
N ALA A 573 -12.36 -10.76 -19.18
CA ALA A 573 -10.99 -10.45 -19.56
C ALA A 573 -10.93 -9.25 -20.51
N ILE A 574 -10.06 -8.28 -20.22
CA ILE A 574 -9.86 -7.08 -21.04
C ILE A 574 -8.62 -7.24 -21.94
N GLU A 575 -7.53 -7.74 -21.35
CA GLU A 575 -6.23 -7.86 -22.01
C GLU A 575 -6.02 -9.25 -22.61
N PRO A 576 -5.67 -9.41 -23.90
CA PRO A 576 -5.58 -10.73 -24.52
C PRO A 576 -4.58 -11.70 -23.88
N ASP A 577 -3.47 -11.17 -23.37
CA ASP A 577 -2.40 -11.96 -22.75
C ASP A 577 -2.58 -12.17 -21.24
N TRP A 578 -3.74 -11.80 -20.65
CA TRP A 578 -3.97 -11.88 -19.20
C TRP A 578 -3.63 -13.26 -18.61
N LEU A 579 -4.07 -14.34 -19.26
CA LEU A 579 -3.86 -15.69 -18.77
C LEU A 579 -2.41 -16.14 -18.98
N LYS A 580 -1.75 -15.74 -20.08
CA LYS A 580 -0.32 -15.98 -20.29
C LYS A 580 0.51 -15.31 -19.20
N GLU A 581 0.22 -14.06 -18.88
CA GLU A 581 0.88 -13.34 -17.81
C GLU A 581 0.76 -14.10 -16.48
N MET A 582 -0.47 -14.46 -16.07
CA MET A 582 -0.69 -15.15 -14.81
C MET A 582 -0.07 -16.56 -14.78
N VAL A 583 -0.16 -17.32 -15.87
CA VAL A 583 0.44 -18.66 -15.98
C VAL A 583 1.96 -18.57 -15.92
N SER A 584 2.59 -17.58 -16.54
CA SER A 584 4.05 -17.40 -16.49
C SER A 584 4.56 -17.26 -15.05
N HIS A 585 3.81 -16.57 -14.20
CA HIS A 585 4.10 -16.49 -12.78
C HIS A 585 3.75 -17.78 -12.03
N ALA A 586 2.62 -18.41 -12.34
CA ALA A 586 2.17 -19.61 -11.65
C ALA A 586 3.08 -20.82 -11.90
N LEU A 587 3.84 -20.84 -13.00
CA LEU A 587 4.80 -21.91 -13.30
C LEU A 587 6.13 -21.79 -12.53
N ARG A 588 6.38 -20.65 -11.88
CA ARG A 588 7.58 -20.48 -11.06
C ARG A 588 7.51 -21.38 -9.82
N PRO A 589 8.53 -22.21 -9.54
CA PRO A 589 8.48 -23.21 -8.48
C PRO A 589 8.15 -22.64 -7.10
N ASP A 590 8.59 -21.41 -6.82
CA ASP A 590 8.43 -20.71 -5.56
C ASP A 590 7.12 -19.92 -5.42
N ILE A 591 6.29 -19.89 -6.47
CA ILE A 591 4.97 -19.24 -6.47
C ILE A 591 3.87 -20.28 -6.32
N GLY A 592 2.91 -20.01 -5.43
CA GLY A 592 1.79 -20.91 -5.16
C GLY A 592 0.43 -20.37 -5.59
N ALA A 593 0.27 -19.05 -5.74
CA ALA A 593 -0.94 -18.43 -6.27
C ALA A 593 -0.63 -17.09 -6.96
N VAL A 594 -1.41 -16.77 -7.99
CA VAL A 594 -1.29 -15.54 -8.78
C VAL A 594 -2.64 -14.85 -8.90
N GLY A 595 -2.68 -13.55 -8.62
CA GLY A 595 -3.88 -12.71 -8.75
C GLY A 595 -3.75 -11.64 -9.82
N ALA A 596 -4.88 -11.32 -10.45
CA ALA A 596 -5.00 -10.29 -11.47
C ALA A 596 -5.34 -8.90 -10.87
N LYS A 597 -5.18 -7.84 -11.66
CA LYS A 597 -5.78 -6.53 -11.40
C LYS A 597 -7.25 -6.59 -11.80
N LEU A 598 -8.15 -6.40 -10.83
CA LEU A 598 -9.59 -6.36 -11.10
C LEU A 598 -10.10 -4.93 -11.03
N LEU A 599 -10.85 -4.53 -12.05
CA LEU A 599 -11.51 -3.25 -12.15
C LEU A 599 -13.01 -3.42 -11.98
N TYR A 600 -13.64 -2.48 -11.31
CA TYR A 600 -15.07 -2.26 -11.43
C TYR A 600 -15.43 -1.86 -12.88
N ALA A 601 -16.71 -1.98 -13.24
CA ALA A 601 -17.21 -1.58 -14.56
C ALA A 601 -16.97 -0.09 -14.90
N ASP A 602 -16.76 0.75 -13.89
CA ASP A 602 -16.46 2.17 -14.04
C ASP A 602 -14.96 2.50 -14.09
N GLY A 603 -14.10 1.48 -14.25
CA GLY A 603 -12.66 1.67 -14.44
C GLY A 603 -11.85 1.92 -13.16
N PHE A 604 -12.49 1.89 -11.98
CA PHE A 604 -11.78 1.99 -10.71
C PHE A 604 -11.31 0.63 -10.21
N VAL A 605 -10.18 0.61 -9.51
CA VAL A 605 -9.59 -0.60 -8.92
C VAL A 605 -10.54 -1.22 -7.90
N GLN A 606 -10.84 -2.50 -8.08
CA GLN A 606 -11.49 -3.36 -7.08
C GLN A 606 -10.46 -4.22 -6.34
N HIS A 607 -9.45 -4.74 -7.05
CA HIS A 607 -8.41 -5.57 -6.48
C HIS A 607 -7.03 -5.25 -7.06
N ALA A 608 -6.07 -4.93 -6.19
CA ALA A 608 -4.66 -4.80 -6.49
C ALA A 608 -3.78 -5.53 -5.46
N GLY A 609 -4.16 -6.77 -5.10
CA GLY A 609 -3.63 -7.50 -3.94
C GLY A 609 -4.51 -7.41 -2.69
N VAL A 610 -4.28 -8.27 -1.70
CA VAL A 610 -4.97 -8.26 -0.40
C VAL A 610 -3.95 -8.02 0.72
N VAL A 611 -4.29 -7.08 1.61
CA VAL A 611 -3.52 -6.76 2.82
C VAL A 611 -4.27 -7.27 4.04
N MET A 612 -3.56 -7.98 4.91
CA MET A 612 -4.10 -8.51 6.15
C MET A 612 -4.22 -7.43 7.23
N GLY A 613 -5.22 -7.57 8.08
CA GLY A 613 -5.50 -6.67 9.20
C GLY A 613 -6.30 -5.41 8.83
N ILE A 614 -6.44 -5.06 7.53
CA ILE A 614 -7.33 -3.97 7.14
C ILE A 614 -8.76 -4.33 7.55
N GLY A 615 -9.44 -3.43 8.27
CA GLY A 615 -10.77 -3.73 8.79
C GLY A 615 -10.79 -4.68 10.01
N GLY A 616 -9.61 -5.12 10.50
CA GLY A 616 -9.45 -6.21 11.46
C GLY A 616 -9.39 -7.61 10.82
N PHE A 617 -9.47 -7.70 9.49
CA PHE A 617 -9.55 -8.96 8.76
C PHE A 617 -8.60 -8.95 7.56
N ALA A 618 -9.11 -8.60 6.38
CA ALA A 618 -8.36 -8.46 5.15
C ALA A 618 -9.13 -7.51 4.22
N SER A 619 -8.44 -6.72 3.40
CA SER A 619 -9.08 -5.90 2.37
C SER A 619 -8.16 -5.72 1.15
N HIS A 620 -8.74 -5.28 0.04
CA HIS A 620 -8.02 -5.10 -1.22
C HIS A 620 -7.20 -3.81 -1.19
N ALA A 621 -5.93 -3.89 -1.57
CA ALA A 621 -5.06 -2.72 -1.70
C ALA A 621 -5.57 -1.76 -2.80
N HIS A 622 -5.43 -0.45 -2.58
CA HIS A 622 -5.77 0.62 -3.53
C HIS A 622 -7.20 0.60 -4.06
N ARG A 623 -8.14 -0.01 -3.31
CA ARG A 623 -9.55 -0.07 -3.71
C ARG A 623 -10.11 1.34 -3.95
N LEU A 624 -10.87 1.49 -5.03
CA LEU A 624 -11.45 2.75 -5.53
C LEU A 624 -10.44 3.73 -6.16
N TYR A 625 -9.18 3.36 -6.35
CA TYR A 625 -8.25 4.21 -7.11
C TYR A 625 -8.60 4.16 -8.60
N PRO A 626 -8.36 5.23 -9.38
CA PRO A 626 -8.41 5.15 -10.84
C PRO A 626 -7.47 4.04 -11.34
N SER A 627 -7.83 3.33 -12.42
CA SER A 627 -7.00 2.22 -12.95
C SER A 627 -5.57 2.66 -13.32
N THR A 628 -5.40 3.90 -13.78
CA THR A 628 -4.14 4.51 -14.19
C THR A 628 -3.34 5.09 -13.04
N HIS A 629 -3.93 5.22 -11.85
CA HIS A 629 -3.24 5.83 -10.72
C HIS A 629 -2.12 4.89 -10.24
N PRO A 630 -0.86 5.37 -10.11
CA PRO A 630 0.30 4.53 -9.78
C PRO A 630 0.22 3.95 -8.36
N GLY A 631 -0.59 4.55 -7.50
CA GLY A 631 -0.81 4.10 -6.13
C GLY A 631 0.38 4.47 -5.23
N TYR A 632 0.31 4.01 -3.98
CA TYR A 632 1.37 4.26 -3.01
C TYR A 632 2.72 3.75 -3.51
N ALA A 633 3.69 4.66 -3.67
CA ALA A 633 5.03 4.38 -4.16
C ALA A 633 5.06 3.60 -5.50
N GLY A 634 4.08 3.84 -6.38
CA GLY A 634 3.99 3.15 -7.69
C GLY A 634 3.48 1.71 -7.63
N ARG A 635 3.16 1.19 -6.43
CA ARG A 635 2.85 -0.24 -6.25
C ARG A 635 1.60 -0.72 -7.01
N ALA A 636 0.66 0.13 -7.40
CA ALA A 636 -0.50 -0.31 -8.18
C ALA A 636 -0.17 -0.59 -9.68
N ALA A 637 1.08 -0.36 -10.08
CA ALA A 637 1.61 -0.61 -11.41
C ALA A 637 2.81 -1.59 -11.42
N LEU A 638 3.12 -2.25 -10.29
CA LEU A 638 4.29 -3.13 -10.15
C LEU A 638 3.91 -4.55 -9.72
N VAL A 639 4.56 -5.55 -10.32
CA VAL A 639 4.46 -6.94 -9.88
C VAL A 639 5.03 -7.03 -8.46
N GLN A 640 4.32 -7.69 -7.56
CA GLN A 640 4.77 -7.81 -6.17
C GLN A 640 4.15 -9.00 -5.46
N ASN A 641 4.75 -9.34 -4.32
CA ASN A 641 4.15 -10.30 -3.41
C ASN A 641 3.15 -9.62 -2.47
N PHE A 642 2.05 -10.33 -2.19
CA PHE A 642 1.04 -9.98 -1.19
C PHE A 642 0.75 -11.19 -0.30
N SER A 643 0.05 -10.96 0.81
CA SER A 643 -0.34 -12.05 1.71
C SER A 643 -1.45 -12.92 1.12
N ALA A 644 -2.30 -12.34 0.28
CA ALA A 644 -3.35 -13.04 -0.45
C ALA A 644 -3.75 -12.30 -1.74
N VAL A 645 -4.46 -13.02 -2.61
CA VAL A 645 -5.16 -12.50 -3.79
C VAL A 645 -6.59 -13.03 -3.79
N THR A 646 -7.48 -12.43 -4.58
CA THR A 646 -8.90 -12.79 -4.53
C THR A 646 -9.28 -13.96 -5.44
N GLY A 647 -10.26 -14.76 -5.00
CA GLY A 647 -10.81 -15.87 -5.75
C GLY A 647 -11.63 -15.47 -6.99
N ALA A 648 -11.93 -14.18 -7.18
CA ALA A 648 -12.62 -13.75 -8.40
C ALA A 648 -11.80 -14.00 -9.67
N CYS A 649 -10.46 -13.96 -9.57
CA CYS A 649 -9.54 -14.47 -10.58
C CYS A 649 -8.22 -14.89 -9.91
N LEU A 650 -8.02 -16.20 -9.73
CA LEU A 650 -6.84 -16.78 -9.08
C LEU A 650 -6.28 -17.93 -9.93
N VAL A 651 -5.00 -17.86 -10.28
CA VAL A 651 -4.29 -18.90 -11.04
C VAL A 651 -3.25 -19.58 -10.17
N MET A 652 -3.21 -20.91 -10.17
CA MET A 652 -2.23 -21.69 -9.42
C MET A 652 -1.99 -23.08 -10.03
N ARG A 653 -0.85 -23.69 -9.72
CA ARG A 653 -0.60 -25.09 -10.10
C ARG A 653 -1.55 -26.02 -9.36
N ARG A 654 -2.11 -26.98 -10.07
CA ARG A 654 -3.03 -27.98 -9.52
C ARG A 654 -2.40 -28.80 -8.40
N GLU A 655 -1.12 -29.15 -8.54
CA GLU A 655 -0.36 -29.86 -7.50
C GLU A 655 -0.32 -29.08 -6.18
N VAL A 656 -0.14 -27.75 -6.23
CA VAL A 656 -0.05 -26.89 -5.04
C VAL A 656 -1.42 -26.80 -4.39
N PHE A 657 -2.48 -26.62 -5.19
CA PHE A 657 -3.86 -26.59 -4.68
C PHE A 657 -4.21 -27.87 -3.91
N ARG A 658 -3.84 -29.03 -4.46
CA ARG A 658 -4.03 -30.32 -3.79
C ARG A 658 -3.17 -30.46 -2.54
N ALA A 659 -1.91 -30.05 -2.60
CA ALA A 659 -0.96 -30.18 -1.50
C ALA A 659 -1.42 -29.41 -0.24
N VAL A 660 -2.08 -28.26 -0.42
CA VAL A 660 -2.63 -27.48 0.70
C VAL A 660 -4.04 -27.92 1.12
N GLY A 661 -4.67 -28.87 0.41
CA GLY A 661 -5.99 -29.40 0.73
C GLY A 661 -7.18 -28.65 0.10
N GLY A 662 -6.95 -27.86 -0.96
CA GLY A 662 -8.01 -27.12 -1.66
C GLY A 662 -8.62 -25.99 -0.83
N PHE A 663 -9.83 -25.54 -1.17
CA PHE A 663 -10.56 -24.55 -0.37
C PHE A 663 -11.17 -25.19 0.90
N ASP A 664 -11.23 -24.44 2.01
CA ASP A 664 -11.89 -24.89 3.24
C ASP A 664 -13.42 -24.75 3.10
N GLU A 665 -14.06 -25.84 2.68
CA GLU A 665 -15.51 -25.88 2.45
C GLU A 665 -16.35 -26.01 3.72
N GLU A 666 -15.73 -26.37 4.85
CA GLU A 666 -16.42 -26.55 6.13
C GLU A 666 -16.56 -25.21 6.87
N ASN A 667 -15.46 -24.45 6.96
CA ASN A 667 -15.40 -23.22 7.75
C ASN A 667 -15.63 -21.96 6.92
N LEU A 668 -15.27 -21.98 5.62
CA LEU A 668 -15.26 -20.81 4.75
C LEU A 668 -16.04 -21.04 3.45
N PRO A 669 -17.35 -21.35 3.52
CA PRO A 669 -18.13 -21.69 2.33
C PRO A 669 -18.32 -20.53 1.33
N VAL A 670 -18.20 -19.26 1.74
CA VAL A 670 -18.51 -18.10 0.88
C VAL A 670 -17.49 -16.97 1.00
N ALA A 671 -17.13 -16.56 2.22
CA ALA A 671 -16.22 -15.43 2.43
C ALA A 671 -14.85 -15.91 2.93
N PHE A 672 -13.79 -15.16 2.59
CA PHE A 672 -12.40 -15.38 3.01
C PHE A 672 -11.75 -16.72 2.58
N ASN A 673 -12.42 -17.55 1.77
CA ASN A 673 -11.87 -18.81 1.28
C ASN A 673 -10.57 -18.64 0.49
N ASP A 674 -10.50 -17.59 -0.32
CA ASP A 674 -9.35 -17.16 -1.10
C ASP A 674 -8.19 -16.70 -0.20
N VAL A 675 -8.51 -15.91 0.83
CA VAL A 675 -7.54 -15.44 1.83
C VAL A 675 -6.95 -16.62 2.60
N ASP A 676 -7.79 -17.52 3.12
CA ASP A 676 -7.33 -18.71 3.84
C ASP A 676 -6.46 -19.63 2.97
N LEU A 677 -6.88 -19.87 1.72
CA LEU A 677 -6.10 -20.65 0.76
C LEU A 677 -4.70 -20.04 0.57
N CYS A 678 -4.63 -18.73 0.31
CA CYS A 678 -3.36 -18.03 0.15
C CYS A 678 -2.47 -18.09 1.40
N LEU A 679 -3.06 -17.99 2.60
CA LEU A 679 -2.32 -18.10 3.85
C LEU A 679 -1.77 -19.52 4.05
N ARG A 680 -2.53 -20.58 3.75
CA ARG A 680 -2.02 -21.97 3.77
C ARG A 680 -0.93 -22.22 2.75
N VAL A 681 -1.06 -21.65 1.54
CA VAL A 681 -0.02 -21.68 0.50
C VAL A 681 1.29 -21.08 1.02
N ARG A 682 1.21 -20.00 1.80
CA ARG A 682 2.38 -19.39 2.44
C ARG A 682 2.95 -20.19 3.61
N GLU A 683 2.10 -20.84 4.41
CA GLU A 683 2.55 -21.71 5.51
C GLU A 683 3.48 -22.83 5.02
N VAL A 684 3.27 -23.33 3.80
CA VAL A 684 4.12 -24.37 3.18
C VAL A 684 5.29 -23.80 2.36
N GLY A 685 5.55 -22.49 2.43
CA GLY A 685 6.75 -21.85 1.89
C GLY A 685 6.61 -21.22 0.49
N TYR A 686 5.44 -21.29 -0.14
CA TYR A 686 5.21 -20.60 -1.41
C TYR A 686 4.90 -19.12 -1.23
N ARG A 687 5.19 -18.33 -2.26
CA ARG A 687 4.81 -16.91 -2.33
C ARG A 687 3.54 -16.74 -3.16
N VAL A 688 2.78 -15.70 -2.83
CA VAL A 688 1.63 -15.25 -3.63
C VAL A 688 2.05 -14.01 -4.40
N VAL A 689 1.77 -13.98 -5.70
CA VAL A 689 2.10 -12.87 -6.60
C VAL A 689 0.83 -12.18 -7.06
N TRP A 690 0.88 -10.88 -7.15
CA TRP A 690 -0.09 -10.08 -7.88
C TRP A 690 0.59 -9.40 -9.05
N THR A 691 -0.03 -9.43 -10.23
CA THR A 691 0.48 -8.76 -11.43
C THR A 691 -0.49 -7.66 -11.91
N PRO A 692 0.00 -6.44 -12.18
CA PRO A 692 -0.79 -5.38 -12.78
C PRO A 692 -1.07 -5.62 -14.27
N TYR A 693 -0.39 -6.58 -14.90
CA TYR A 693 -0.41 -6.81 -16.35
C TYR A 693 -1.44 -7.85 -16.80
N ALA A 694 -2.23 -8.39 -15.88
CA ALA A 694 -3.44 -9.13 -16.16
C ALA A 694 -4.64 -8.31 -15.65
N VAL A 695 -5.34 -7.62 -16.55
CA VAL A 695 -6.43 -6.71 -16.19
C VAL A 695 -7.77 -7.30 -16.63
N LEU A 696 -8.70 -7.40 -15.69
CA LEU A 696 -10.05 -7.91 -15.94
C LEU A 696 -11.10 -6.97 -15.30
N HIS A 697 -12.28 -6.91 -15.90
CA HIS A 697 -13.44 -6.32 -15.25
C HIS A 697 -14.13 -7.38 -14.39
N HIS A 698 -14.54 -7.00 -13.19
CA HIS A 698 -15.41 -7.81 -12.35
C HIS A 698 -16.68 -7.01 -12.10
N PHE A 699 -17.78 -7.47 -12.70
CA PHE A 699 -19.08 -6.80 -12.70
C PHE A 699 -19.87 -7.02 -11.40
N GLU A 700 -19.17 -7.42 -10.34
CA GLU A 700 -19.70 -7.62 -8.99
C GLU A 700 -20.82 -6.62 -8.76
N SER A 701 -22.05 -7.12 -8.75
CA SER A 701 -23.14 -6.21 -8.51
C SER A 701 -22.94 -5.70 -7.10
N TYR A 702 -22.89 -4.38 -6.93
CA TYR A 702 -23.06 -3.73 -5.62
C TYR A 702 -24.39 -4.19 -4.93
N SER A 703 -25.23 -4.94 -5.67
CA SER A 703 -26.44 -5.68 -5.26
C SER A 703 -26.26 -7.17 -4.94
N ARG A 704 -25.05 -7.77 -4.98
CA ARG A 704 -24.77 -8.93 -4.12
C ARG A 704 -24.84 -8.37 -2.71
N GLY A 705 -26.08 -8.34 -2.24
CA GLY A 705 -26.49 -7.79 -0.98
C GLY A 705 -25.45 -8.12 0.03
N ASP A 706 -24.85 -7.06 0.59
CA ASP A 706 -24.10 -7.05 1.84
C ASP A 706 -24.54 -8.27 2.64
N ASP A 707 -23.64 -9.12 3.13
CA ASP A 707 -24.02 -10.32 3.91
C ASP A 707 -24.98 -9.99 5.08
N GLN A 708 -25.20 -8.71 5.34
CA GLN A 708 -26.26 -8.08 6.09
C GLN A 708 -27.71 -8.20 5.54
N MET A 709 -28.00 -8.65 4.30
CA MET A 709 -29.35 -8.61 3.73
C MET A 709 -30.34 -9.62 4.34
N SER A 710 -29.85 -10.75 4.86
CA SER A 710 -30.65 -11.67 5.68
C SER A 710 -29.92 -12.00 6.98
N ALA A 711 -30.68 -12.35 8.02
CA ALA A 711 -30.10 -12.75 9.31
C ALA A 711 -29.19 -13.98 9.17
N GLU A 712 -29.53 -14.90 8.26
CA GLU A 712 -28.77 -16.11 7.98
C GLU A 712 -27.41 -15.81 7.32
N LYS A 713 -27.38 -15.00 6.25
CA LYS A 713 -26.12 -14.59 5.59
C LYS A 713 -25.19 -13.86 6.57
N ARG A 714 -25.76 -13.03 7.42
CA ARG A 714 -25.01 -12.28 8.45
C ARG A 714 -24.44 -13.21 9.51
N ALA A 715 -25.24 -14.19 9.94
CA ALA A 715 -24.79 -15.21 10.88
C ALA A 715 -23.65 -16.06 10.30
N ARG A 716 -23.75 -16.46 9.02
CA ARG A 716 -22.69 -17.17 8.30
C ARG A 716 -21.41 -16.33 8.22
N PHE A 717 -21.50 -15.10 7.70
CA PHE A 717 -20.35 -14.20 7.58
C PHE A 717 -19.67 -13.95 8.93
N ASN A 718 -20.44 -13.83 10.01
CA ASN A 718 -19.90 -13.71 11.36
C ASN A 718 -19.22 -15.00 11.86
N ARG A 719 -19.66 -16.20 11.43
CA ARG A 719 -18.94 -17.45 11.71
C ARG A 719 -17.61 -17.49 10.96
N GLU A 720 -17.60 -17.19 9.66
CA GLU A 720 -16.40 -17.14 8.82
C GLU A 720 -15.38 -16.14 9.38
N LYS A 721 -15.83 -14.95 9.80
CA LYS A 721 -14.99 -13.97 10.51
C LYS A 721 -14.38 -14.52 11.79
N ARG A 722 -15.15 -15.21 12.63
CA ARG A 722 -14.64 -15.80 13.87
C ARG A 722 -13.60 -16.87 13.58
N PHE A 723 -13.82 -17.67 12.54
CA PHE A 723 -12.83 -18.64 12.09
C PHE A 723 -11.52 -17.95 11.70
N MET A 724 -11.57 -16.92 10.84
CA MET A 724 -10.38 -16.17 10.42
C MET A 724 -9.63 -15.55 11.61
N LEU A 725 -10.35 -14.96 12.57
CA LEU A 725 -9.73 -14.43 13.80
C LEU A 725 -9.09 -15.54 14.66
N SER A 726 -9.76 -16.69 14.79
CA SER A 726 -9.26 -17.79 15.62
C SER A 726 -8.06 -18.51 15.02
N ARG A 727 -8.10 -18.82 13.72
CA ARG A 727 -7.07 -19.57 12.99
C ARG A 727 -5.88 -18.68 12.67
N TRP A 728 -6.14 -17.52 12.06
CA TRP A 728 -5.11 -16.66 11.47
C TRP A 728 -4.76 -15.45 12.31
N LYS A 729 -5.54 -15.16 13.37
CA LYS A 729 -5.33 -13.98 14.23
C LYS A 729 -5.19 -12.70 13.39
N THR A 730 -6.08 -12.52 12.42
CA THR A 730 -5.97 -11.47 11.38
C THR A 730 -5.88 -10.05 11.95
N ASP A 731 -6.36 -9.82 13.17
CA ASP A 731 -6.28 -8.55 13.90
C ASP A 731 -4.89 -8.28 14.51
N GLN A 732 -4.07 -9.32 14.70
CA GLN A 732 -2.73 -9.26 15.28
C GLN A 732 -1.63 -9.62 14.27
N LEU A 733 -2.01 -10.14 13.10
CA LEU A 733 -1.08 -10.58 12.08
C LEU A 733 -0.29 -9.39 11.50
N ASN A 734 1.03 -9.47 11.60
CA ASN A 734 1.93 -8.52 10.95
C ASN A 734 2.17 -8.95 9.50
N ASP A 735 1.47 -8.32 8.56
CA ASP A 735 1.62 -8.59 7.13
C ASP A 735 3.01 -8.16 6.63
N PRO A 736 3.89 -9.07 6.17
CA PRO A 736 5.24 -8.71 5.75
C PRO A 736 5.24 -7.79 4.52
N TYR A 737 4.17 -7.76 3.73
CA TYR A 737 4.08 -6.96 2.51
C TYR A 737 3.44 -5.57 2.73
N TYR A 738 3.15 -5.23 4.00
CA TYR A 738 2.53 -3.96 4.38
C TYR A 738 3.24 -3.33 5.60
N ASN A 739 3.75 -2.11 5.43
CA ASN A 739 4.53 -1.45 6.48
C ASN A 739 3.67 -1.10 7.71
N GLN A 740 4.24 -1.27 8.91
CA GLN A 740 3.58 -1.04 10.19
C GLN A 740 3.24 0.44 10.47
N ASN A 741 3.85 1.38 9.73
CA ASN A 741 3.54 2.81 9.73
C ASN A 741 2.29 3.18 8.95
N LEU A 742 1.79 2.28 8.10
CA LEU A 742 0.62 2.53 7.25
C LEU A 742 -0.67 2.07 7.94
N THR A 743 -1.78 2.74 7.68
CA THR A 743 -3.05 2.47 8.36
C THR A 743 -3.65 1.11 8.00
N LEU A 744 -4.28 0.43 8.98
CA LEU A 744 -5.16 -0.72 8.73
C LEU A 744 -6.65 -0.34 8.82
N ASP A 745 -6.92 0.96 8.88
CA ASP A 745 -8.29 1.46 8.94
C ASP A 745 -8.89 1.63 7.53
N ARG A 746 -8.05 1.67 6.49
CA ARG A 746 -8.40 1.97 5.09
C ARG A 746 -7.51 1.24 4.09
N GLU A 747 -7.96 1.19 2.84
CA GLU A 747 -7.27 0.60 1.70
C GLU A 747 -6.27 1.54 0.97
N ASP A 748 -5.99 2.73 1.53
CA ASP A 748 -5.34 3.86 0.84
C ASP A 748 -3.84 4.07 1.16
N PHE A 749 -3.22 3.20 1.97
CA PHE A 749 -1.80 3.30 2.36
C PHE A 749 -1.44 4.65 2.99
N THR A 750 -2.39 5.33 3.64
CA THR A 750 -2.07 6.54 4.41
C THR A 750 -1.37 6.22 5.72
N ILE A 751 -0.68 7.20 6.30
CA ILE A 751 0.03 7.05 7.57
C ILE A 751 -0.96 6.71 8.69
N ALA A 752 -0.61 5.74 9.53
CA ALA A 752 -1.39 5.37 10.70
C ALA A 752 -1.30 6.46 11.78
N ASP A 753 -2.44 6.84 12.37
CA ASP A 753 -2.49 7.72 13.55
C ASP A 753 -1.67 7.20 14.75
N PHE A 754 -1.49 5.87 14.77
CA PHE A 754 -0.73 5.09 15.73
C PHE A 754 -0.05 3.94 14.98
N PRO A 755 1.22 4.09 14.57
CA PRO A 755 2.00 3.02 13.97
C PRO A 755 1.99 1.76 14.83
N ARG A 756 1.99 0.58 14.20
CA ARG A 756 1.96 -0.73 14.88
C ARG A 756 3.33 -1.20 15.35
N MET A 757 4.23 -0.26 15.58
CA MET A 757 5.62 -0.53 15.90
C MET A 757 5.89 -0.12 17.33
N TYR A 758 6.59 -0.99 18.06
CA TYR A 758 7.08 -0.66 19.39
C TYR A 758 8.51 -0.13 19.29
N ALA A 759 8.84 0.87 20.12
CA ALA A 759 10.21 1.28 20.32
C ALA A 759 10.95 0.14 21.05
N PRO A 760 12.01 -0.46 20.48
CA PRO A 760 12.68 -1.60 21.11
C PRO A 760 13.26 -1.27 22.49
N TRP A 761 13.61 0.00 22.74
CA TRP A 761 14.10 0.49 24.02
C TRP A 761 12.99 0.77 25.05
N SER A 762 11.71 0.64 24.71
CA SER A 762 10.60 0.94 25.63
C SER A 762 10.56 0.01 26.85
N ALA A 763 10.95 -1.25 26.69
CA ALA A 763 11.07 -2.21 27.80
C ALA A 763 12.19 -1.86 28.79
N TRP A 764 13.04 -0.91 28.42
CA TRP A 764 14.13 -0.40 29.22
C TRP A 764 13.80 1.00 29.77
N MET A 765 12.55 1.45 29.80
CA MET A 765 12.22 2.68 30.53
C MET A 765 12.27 2.43 32.04
N ALA A 766 12.88 3.37 32.78
CA ALA A 766 12.98 3.31 34.24
C ALA A 766 11.65 3.74 34.89
#